data_AF-A0A7K2ZM55-F1
#
_entry.id   AF-A0A7K2ZM55-F1
#
_cell.length_a   1.000
_cell.length_b   1.000
_cell.length_c   1.000
_cell.angle_alpha   90.00
_cell.angle_beta   90.00
_cell.angle_gamma   90.00
#
_symmetry.space_group_name_H-M   'P 1'
#
loop_
_entity.id
_entity.type
_entity.pdbx_description
1 polymer ?
#
loop_
_entity_poly.entity_id
_entity_poly.type
_entity_poly.pdbx_seq_one_letter_code
_entity_poly.pdbx_strand_id
1 'polypeptide(L)'
;LATLLAGAAPSQAAADDPAPVLIDRFEGEVPLGNNPPADAIFTWGGNATDHPQLKLAERADAPEGEKVLEGSYDISAWGGFSHEFAVDTPPQNWTAHKGIRFWWYGQNTAPLPPGSGKRINFEIKDGGANGGASELWTTSFTDDWEGWQLVEIPFADFVYRADYQPVGGIDQILGLNEMWGYAFTMPTGAPGTFALDAVELYGKADPALTASVVTNAAVHPVKNGASADITLSVATTGSIPTEEPVTVSYATKGGTAFAGKDYTPVTGSHTFPAGTASGTTHKVTVRTAKASKPSEAKTIPLELTVTGAKAPAEHPQVVIDAHGLPYQNAELPVKQRVADLLARMSPAEKAGQMTQAERNALRAPGDIAAYDLGSLLSGGGSVPTPNTAAAWAKMVDAYQLRAQATRFQIPLIYGVDAVHGHNNVVGATIMPHNIGIGAGRDPKSAEKTGAITAKEVRSTGVPWDFAPCVCVTRDERWGRSYEAFGEDPALVEAMETVIQGMQGAPSGKDLHRNDKVLGSAKHFVGDGGTEYGSATTGSYTIDQGVTKVTRQELEAVHLSPFAESVKRGVGTIMPSYSSLDILGDGKGPVKMHAHAEMINGVLKDRMGFEGFVISDWQAIDQIPGDYPSDVRTSINAGLDMIMVPTAYQEFTKTLKEEVAAGRISQARIDDAVSRILTQKFRLGLFEKPYADTTHLSKVGSAEHRAVAREAVAKSQVLLKNEGAVLPLKPNQKVYVAGSNADDIGNQAGGWTISWQGSSGKTTPGTTILEGMRKAAKTPESVTYSKDASAATEGHDVGVVVVGETPYAEGIGDVGNGHDLELTAADKAAVEKVCAAMKCAVLIVSGRPQLIGDQLGKINALVASWLPGSEGDGVADVLYGKRAFTGQLPVTWPKSEAQLPINVGDTTYDPQFPYGWGLTTLKKPPAGGELTLAALAVAAQIAEKAKLGKTPAGKAIVDQARLLVQQKINGKFTQAVSKPFAEADHLLLKGDLTGAVAKLRTAYRAA
;
A
#
# COMPACT_ATOMS: atom_id res chain seq x y z
N LEU A 1 37.56 67.14 -0.93
CA LEU A 1 36.80 66.09 -0.24
C LEU A 1 35.29 66.41 -0.24
N ALA A 2 34.73 66.72 -1.40
CA ALA A 2 33.33 67.13 -1.56
C ALA A 2 32.75 66.55 -2.87
N THR A 3 32.94 65.25 -3.07
CA THR A 3 32.43 64.47 -4.20
C THR A 3 32.45 62.99 -3.81
N LEU A 4 31.39 62.48 -3.17
CA LEU A 4 31.08 61.03 -3.05
C LEU A 4 29.71 60.76 -2.38
N LEU A 5 28.71 61.61 -2.63
CA LEU A 5 27.31 61.39 -2.21
C LEU A 5 26.38 61.65 -3.39
N ALA A 6 26.25 60.65 -4.28
CA ALA A 6 25.10 60.46 -5.18
C ALA A 6 25.33 59.16 -5.97
N GLY A 7 24.46 58.16 -5.81
CA GLY A 7 24.45 57.00 -6.70
C GLY A 7 24.13 55.64 -6.06
N ALA A 8 23.05 55.55 -5.29
CA ALA A 8 22.31 54.29 -5.17
C ALA A 8 20.86 54.64 -5.52
N ALA A 9 20.50 54.43 -6.78
CA ALA A 9 19.09 54.41 -7.16
C ALA A 9 18.46 53.17 -6.52
N PRO A 10 17.30 53.26 -5.86
CA PRO A 10 16.55 52.08 -5.47
C PRO A 10 16.22 51.29 -6.74
N SER A 11 16.34 49.96 -6.69
CA SER A 11 15.85 49.10 -7.76
C SER A 11 14.38 49.42 -7.99
N GLN A 12 14.03 49.68 -9.25
CA GLN A 12 12.72 50.14 -9.72
C GLN A 12 11.56 49.16 -9.43
N ALA A 13 11.82 48.00 -8.82
CA ALA A 13 10.82 46.98 -8.51
C ALA A 13 10.04 47.21 -7.20
N ALA A 14 10.55 48.01 -6.26
CA ALA A 14 9.88 48.22 -4.95
C ALA A 14 8.77 49.30 -4.98
N ALA A 15 8.56 49.99 -6.11
CA ALA A 15 7.69 51.16 -6.20
C ALA A 15 6.23 50.84 -6.60
N ASP A 16 5.92 49.60 -6.97
CA ASP A 16 4.61 49.18 -7.53
C ASP A 16 3.87 48.11 -6.70
N ASP A 17 4.40 47.69 -5.55
CA ASP A 17 3.73 46.68 -4.71
C ASP A 17 2.57 47.29 -3.90
N PRO A 18 1.39 46.64 -3.87
CA PRO A 18 0.26 47.09 -3.05
C PRO A 18 0.60 47.01 -1.56
N ALA A 19 -0.08 47.85 -0.76
CA ALA A 19 0.02 47.78 0.69
C ALA A 19 -0.38 46.37 1.19
N PRO A 20 0.31 45.82 2.20
CA PRO A 20 -0.02 44.54 2.79
C PRO A 20 -1.46 44.49 3.32
N VAL A 21 -2.09 43.32 3.23
CA VAL A 21 -3.45 43.07 3.73
C VAL A 21 -3.37 42.23 4.98
N LEU A 22 -3.84 42.78 6.09
CA LEU A 22 -3.77 42.17 7.40
C LEU A 22 -4.79 41.02 7.55
N ILE A 23 -4.32 39.88 8.02
CA ILE A 23 -5.11 38.68 8.30
C ILE A 23 -5.35 38.53 9.81
N ASP A 24 -4.29 38.64 10.61
CA ASP A 24 -4.36 38.58 12.07
C ASP A 24 -3.37 39.55 12.71
N ARG A 25 -3.81 40.18 13.80
CA ARG A 25 -3.06 41.15 14.60
C ARG A 25 -2.70 40.63 15.99
N PHE A 26 -3.41 39.62 16.46
CA PHE A 26 -3.28 39.09 17.82
C PHE A 26 -3.56 40.12 18.94
N GLU A 27 -4.51 41.04 18.73
CA GLU A 27 -4.97 42.00 19.75
C GLU A 27 -6.23 41.54 20.50
N GLY A 28 -6.79 40.39 20.09
CA GLY A 28 -7.98 39.78 20.67
C GLY A 28 -9.20 39.79 19.74
N GLU A 29 -9.00 40.09 18.45
CA GLU A 29 -10.04 40.02 17.42
C GLU A 29 -10.44 38.58 17.13
N VAL A 30 -9.46 37.67 17.08
CA VAL A 30 -9.67 36.24 16.88
C VAL A 30 -9.55 35.51 18.23
N PRO A 31 -10.58 34.78 18.68
CA PRO A 31 -10.55 34.07 19.95
C PRO A 31 -9.62 32.85 19.91
N LEU A 32 -8.95 32.58 21.04
CA LEU A 32 -8.29 31.30 21.29
C LEU A 32 -9.35 30.28 21.74
N GLY A 33 -9.50 29.15 21.03
CA GLY A 33 -10.59 28.19 21.25
C GLY A 33 -10.20 26.73 20.99
N ASN A 34 -11.07 25.79 21.36
CA ASN A 34 -10.78 24.34 21.34
C ASN A 34 -11.63 23.52 20.34
N ASN A 35 -12.49 24.12 19.51
CA ASN A 35 -13.30 23.40 18.52
C ASN A 35 -13.68 24.29 17.31
N PRO A 36 -13.37 23.92 16.06
CA PRO A 36 -13.96 24.52 14.86
C PRO A 36 -15.49 24.22 14.78
N PRO A 37 -16.33 25.06 14.11
CA PRO A 37 -15.98 26.05 13.09
C PRO A 37 -16.51 27.47 13.41
N ALA A 38 -16.00 28.10 14.46
CA ALA A 38 -16.06 29.56 14.62
C ALA A 38 -14.63 30.09 14.37
N ASP A 39 -14.50 31.23 13.69
CA ASP A 39 -13.21 31.90 13.43
C ASP A 39 -12.37 31.94 14.72
N ALA A 40 -11.33 31.10 14.79
CA ALA A 40 -10.59 30.86 16.02
C ALA A 40 -9.17 30.33 15.74
N ILE A 41 -8.28 30.64 16.68
CA ILE A 41 -6.97 30.01 16.78
C ILE A 41 -7.10 28.83 17.76
N PHE A 42 -6.77 27.63 17.31
CA PHE A 42 -6.86 26.41 18.12
C PHE A 42 -5.62 25.53 17.97
N THR A 43 -5.38 24.70 18.99
CA THR A 43 -4.18 23.85 19.07
C THR A 43 -4.53 22.39 18.83
N TRP A 44 -3.57 21.63 18.31
CA TRP A 44 -3.71 20.22 17.98
C TRP A 44 -2.40 19.48 18.29
N GLY A 45 -2.48 18.19 18.58
CA GLY A 45 -1.31 17.34 18.84
C GLY A 45 -1.65 15.86 19.01
N GLY A 46 -0.63 15.00 18.97
CA GLY A 46 -0.78 13.54 19.07
C GLY A 46 -1.28 13.05 20.44
N ASN A 47 -1.09 13.87 21.47
CA ASN A 47 -1.60 13.66 22.83
C ASN A 47 -1.74 15.03 23.53
N ALA A 48 -2.32 15.08 24.73
CA ALA A 48 -2.58 16.32 25.45
C ALA A 48 -1.32 17.19 25.71
N THR A 49 -0.13 16.60 25.85
CA THR A 49 1.13 17.34 26.06
C THR A 49 1.71 17.89 24.76
N ASP A 50 1.32 17.32 23.61
CA ASP A 50 1.71 17.80 22.29
C ASP A 50 0.87 19.00 21.81
N HIS A 51 -0.08 19.52 22.61
CA HIS A 51 -0.78 20.77 22.29
C HIS A 51 0.04 21.98 22.77
N PRO A 52 0.48 22.88 21.87
CA PRO A 52 1.08 24.14 22.29
C PRO A 52 0.15 24.91 23.23
N GLN A 53 0.74 25.61 24.21
CA GLN A 53 -0.01 26.51 25.08
C GLN A 53 0.09 27.91 24.51
N LEU A 54 -1.05 28.49 24.14
CA LEU A 54 -1.14 29.82 23.51
C LEU A 54 -1.78 30.84 24.45
N LYS A 55 -1.32 32.09 24.39
CA LYS A 55 -1.94 33.24 25.04
C LYS A 55 -1.67 34.52 24.25
N LEU A 56 -2.56 35.49 24.38
CA LEU A 56 -2.26 36.87 23.98
C LEU A 56 -1.54 37.57 25.13
N ALA A 57 -0.41 38.20 24.85
CA ALA A 57 0.42 38.86 25.86
C ALA A 57 0.84 40.25 25.40
N GLU A 58 0.80 41.22 26.32
CA GLU A 58 1.31 42.57 26.07
C GLU A 58 2.84 42.54 25.91
N ARG A 59 3.35 43.16 24.84
CA ARG A 59 4.79 43.31 24.60
C ARG A 59 5.10 44.73 24.13
N ALA A 60 6.00 45.40 24.84
CA ALA A 60 6.39 46.78 24.51
C ALA A 60 7.18 46.89 23.20
N ASP A 61 7.73 45.79 22.71
CA ASP A 61 8.47 45.68 21.45
C ASP A 61 7.68 44.91 20.38
N ALA A 62 6.35 44.83 20.51
CA ALA A 62 5.48 44.27 19.47
C ALA A 62 5.66 45.04 18.14
N PRO A 63 5.90 44.35 17.02
CA PRO A 63 5.99 44.97 15.70
C PRO A 63 4.73 45.72 15.27
N GLU A 64 3.56 45.26 15.68
CA GLU A 64 2.25 45.86 15.44
C GLU A 64 1.42 45.85 16.74
N GLY A 65 0.76 46.96 17.07
CA GLY A 65 -0.14 47.02 18.23
C GLY A 65 0.52 46.96 19.61
N GLU A 66 -0.18 46.41 20.61
CA GLU A 66 0.21 46.31 22.02
C GLU A 66 0.38 44.85 22.50
N LYS A 67 -0.16 43.87 21.77
CA LYS A 67 -0.15 42.43 22.13
C LYS A 67 0.35 41.57 20.98
N VAL A 68 0.85 40.39 21.35
CA VAL A 68 1.27 39.36 20.40
C VAL A 68 0.74 38.00 20.83
N LEU A 69 0.74 37.03 19.91
CA LEU A 69 0.48 35.63 20.25
C LEU A 69 1.76 35.00 20.79
N GLU A 70 1.80 34.74 22.10
CA GLU A 70 2.87 33.95 22.73
C GLU A 70 2.48 32.48 22.80
N GLY A 71 3.43 31.61 22.46
CA GLY A 71 3.27 30.17 22.53
C GLY A 71 4.42 29.46 23.23
N SER A 72 4.10 28.33 23.88
CA SER A 72 5.10 27.35 24.36
C SER A 72 4.72 25.95 23.89
N TYR A 73 5.72 25.11 23.61
CA TYR A 73 5.52 23.77 23.08
C TYR A 73 6.56 22.78 23.65
N ASP A 74 6.16 21.51 23.78
CA ASP A 74 7.03 20.37 24.11
C ASP A 74 6.52 19.12 23.38
N ILE A 75 6.78 19.07 22.06
CA ILE A 75 6.13 18.10 21.17
C ILE A 75 6.93 16.80 21.14
N SER A 76 6.29 15.70 21.49
CA SER A 76 6.87 14.36 21.46
C SER A 76 6.75 13.66 20.10
N ALA A 77 5.61 13.82 19.40
CA ALA A 77 5.37 13.19 18.10
C ALA A 77 4.96 14.20 17.01
N TRP A 78 3.85 14.92 17.19
CA TRP A 78 3.39 15.97 16.28
C TRP A 78 2.42 16.90 17.02
N GLY A 79 2.47 18.20 16.69
CA GLY A 79 1.62 19.20 17.34
C GLY A 79 1.86 20.60 16.82
N GLY A 80 0.88 21.48 17.03
CA GLY A 80 0.85 22.80 16.40
C GLY A 80 -0.43 23.57 16.69
N PHE A 81 -0.64 24.64 15.93
CA PHE A 81 -1.85 25.43 16.00
C PHE A 81 -2.29 25.90 14.61
N SER A 82 -3.59 26.18 14.49
CA SER A 82 -4.21 26.67 13.27
C SER A 82 -5.04 27.91 13.55
N HIS A 83 -5.07 28.84 12.61
CA HIS A 83 -6.15 29.81 12.46
C HIS A 83 -7.02 29.37 11.29
N GLU A 84 -8.30 29.09 11.56
CA GLU A 84 -9.27 28.73 10.51
C GLU A 84 -10.41 29.75 10.45
N PHE A 85 -10.78 30.16 9.25
CA PHE A 85 -11.90 31.09 9.02
C PHE A 85 -13.25 30.40 9.23
N ALA A 86 -14.26 31.20 9.61
CA ALA A 86 -15.59 30.69 9.88
C ALA A 86 -16.28 30.16 8.61
N VAL A 87 -16.89 28.98 8.73
CA VAL A 87 -17.50 28.23 7.61
C VAL A 87 -18.78 28.87 7.07
N ASP A 88 -19.40 29.75 7.84
CA ASP A 88 -20.54 30.55 7.41
C ASP A 88 -20.13 31.84 6.67
N THR A 89 -18.82 32.09 6.51
CA THR A 89 -18.30 33.15 5.66
C THR A 89 -17.73 32.60 4.35
N PRO A 90 -17.81 33.34 3.23
CA PRO A 90 -17.12 32.95 2.01
C PRO A 90 -15.61 32.83 2.27
N PRO A 91 -14.92 31.88 1.62
CA PRO A 91 -13.48 31.79 1.73
C PRO A 91 -12.82 33.08 1.22
N GLN A 92 -11.63 33.38 1.75
CA GLN A 92 -10.89 34.54 1.30
C GLN A 92 -10.25 34.30 -0.08
N ASN A 93 -10.09 35.38 -0.83
CA ASN A 93 -9.38 35.36 -2.11
C ASN A 93 -8.04 36.09 -1.96
N TRP A 94 -6.95 35.34 -2.08
CA TRP A 94 -5.57 35.81 -1.96
C TRP A 94 -4.85 35.93 -3.32
N THR A 95 -5.54 35.73 -4.44
CA THR A 95 -4.92 35.67 -5.79
C THR A 95 -4.23 36.97 -6.22
N ALA A 96 -4.55 38.11 -5.61
CA ALA A 96 -3.94 39.40 -5.92
C ALA A 96 -2.55 39.59 -5.30
N HIS A 97 -2.11 38.67 -4.45
CA HIS A 97 -0.93 38.82 -3.61
C HIS A 97 0.20 37.87 -3.99
N LYS A 98 1.44 38.30 -3.73
CA LYS A 98 2.66 37.50 -3.98
C LYS A 98 2.82 36.36 -2.98
N GLY A 99 2.44 36.60 -1.73
CA GLY A 99 2.66 35.67 -0.64
C GLY A 99 2.09 36.16 0.68
N ILE A 100 2.47 35.46 1.73
CA ILE A 100 2.10 35.72 3.12
C ILE A 100 3.36 36.02 3.93
N ARG A 101 3.25 36.92 4.90
CA ARG A 101 4.33 37.30 5.79
C ARG A 101 3.85 37.49 7.22
N PHE A 102 4.76 37.39 8.17
CA PHE A 102 4.47 37.59 9.58
C PHE A 102 5.75 37.88 10.35
N TRP A 103 5.62 38.53 11.50
CA TRP A 103 6.73 38.72 12.42
C TRP A 103 6.86 37.52 13.34
N TRP A 104 8.06 36.95 13.43
CA TRP A 104 8.36 35.82 14.30
C TRP A 104 9.48 36.16 15.27
N TYR A 105 9.25 35.86 16.54
CA TYR A 105 10.23 35.98 17.62
C TYR A 105 10.56 34.61 18.20
N GLY A 106 11.72 34.07 17.82
CA GLY A 106 12.33 32.92 18.47
C GLY A 106 13.09 33.33 19.73
N GLN A 107 13.02 32.55 20.81
CA GLN A 107 13.80 32.83 22.04
C GLN A 107 15.27 32.39 21.96
N ASN A 108 15.88 32.43 20.76
CA ASN A 108 17.32 32.23 20.66
C ASN A 108 18.02 33.38 21.39
N THR A 109 18.94 33.05 22.31
CA THR A 109 19.67 34.03 23.12
C THR A 109 20.87 34.64 22.41
N ALA A 110 21.12 34.23 21.17
CA ALA A 110 22.07 34.80 20.21
C ALA A 110 21.73 34.29 18.79
N PRO A 111 22.11 35.01 17.71
CA PRO A 111 21.99 34.50 16.34
C PRO A 111 22.78 33.20 16.17
N LEU A 112 22.17 32.22 15.52
CA LEU A 112 22.77 30.93 15.20
C LEU A 112 23.38 30.97 13.78
N PRO A 113 24.30 30.04 13.46
CA PRO A 113 24.72 29.84 12.07
C PRO A 113 23.50 29.68 11.12
N PRO A 114 23.52 30.29 9.92
CA PRO A 114 22.40 30.20 8.99
C PRO A 114 22.00 28.74 8.72
N GLY A 115 20.71 28.42 8.91
CA GLY A 115 20.14 27.10 8.73
C GLY A 115 20.33 26.12 9.89
N SER A 116 20.97 26.50 11.00
CA SER A 116 21.15 25.63 12.17
C SER A 116 20.11 25.81 13.28
N GLY A 117 19.14 26.68 13.06
CA GLY A 117 18.03 26.95 13.98
C GLY A 117 16.96 25.87 13.98
N LYS A 118 15.89 26.10 14.75
CA LYS A 118 14.74 25.19 14.76
C LYS A 118 13.92 25.38 13.48
N ARG A 119 13.63 24.30 12.76
CA ARG A 119 12.78 24.35 11.56
C ARG A 119 11.31 24.39 11.96
N ILE A 120 10.61 25.45 11.56
CA ILE A 120 9.18 25.65 11.80
C ILE A 120 8.44 25.41 10.49
N ASN A 121 7.50 24.47 10.46
CA ASN A 121 6.68 24.25 9.27
C ASN A 121 5.47 25.18 9.30
N PHE A 122 5.16 25.75 8.14
CA PHE A 122 4.05 26.66 7.93
C PHE A 122 3.15 26.15 6.81
N GLU A 123 1.85 26.26 7.01
CA GLU A 123 0.84 25.68 6.12
C GLU A 123 -0.25 26.69 5.79
N ILE A 124 -0.78 26.59 4.57
CA ILE A 124 -1.98 27.30 4.14
C ILE A 124 -3.05 26.30 3.70
N LYS A 125 -4.31 26.69 3.88
CA LYS A 125 -5.51 25.87 3.61
C LYS A 125 -6.25 26.43 2.41
N ASP A 126 -6.20 25.73 1.28
CA ASP A 126 -6.79 26.16 0.01
C ASP A 126 -7.83 25.16 -0.50
N GLY A 127 -8.92 25.68 -1.05
CA GLY A 127 -10.02 24.89 -1.61
C GLY A 127 -10.90 24.21 -0.55
N GLY A 128 -11.89 23.47 -1.04
CA GLY A 128 -12.77 22.66 -0.19
C GLY A 128 -13.86 23.46 0.51
N ALA A 129 -14.63 22.77 1.35
CA ALA A 129 -15.81 23.36 1.97
C ALA A 129 -15.50 24.20 3.23
N ASN A 130 -14.32 24.03 3.83
CA ASN A 130 -13.85 24.69 5.05
C ASN A 130 -12.39 24.30 5.35
N GLY A 131 -11.76 24.93 6.35
CA GLY A 131 -10.36 24.66 6.72
C GLY A 131 -10.04 23.22 7.14
N GLY A 132 -11.02 22.49 7.67
CA GLY A 132 -10.91 21.05 7.98
C GLY A 132 -11.11 20.14 6.77
N ALA A 133 -11.51 20.69 5.63
CA ALA A 133 -11.74 20.01 4.36
C ALA A 133 -10.94 20.63 3.20
N SER A 134 -9.97 21.49 3.50
CA SER A 134 -9.07 22.12 2.52
C SER A 134 -7.85 21.27 2.23
N GLU A 135 -7.24 21.49 1.07
CA GLU A 135 -5.91 20.97 0.81
C GLU A 135 -4.88 21.73 1.65
N LEU A 136 -3.95 20.98 2.24
CA LEU A 136 -2.83 21.53 2.97
C LEU A 136 -1.65 21.72 2.03
N TRP A 137 -1.17 22.96 1.97
CA TRP A 137 0.03 23.34 1.26
C TRP A 137 1.06 23.75 2.30
N THR A 138 2.25 23.17 2.25
CA THR A 138 3.25 23.30 3.29
C THR A 138 4.55 23.88 2.77
N THR A 139 5.25 24.58 3.65
CA THR A 139 6.63 25.03 3.51
C THR A 139 7.23 25.15 4.91
N SER A 140 8.43 25.70 5.03
CA SER A 140 9.09 25.87 6.32
C SER A 140 10.12 27.00 6.30
N PHE A 141 10.35 27.61 7.45
CA PHE A 141 11.49 28.49 7.68
C PHE A 141 12.34 27.97 8.85
N THR A 142 13.54 28.51 9.00
CA THR A 142 14.46 28.13 10.09
C THR A 142 14.62 29.31 11.02
N ASP A 143 14.29 29.13 12.30
CA ASP A 143 14.44 30.12 13.36
C ASP A 143 15.88 30.13 13.90
N ASP A 144 16.74 30.92 13.27
CA ASP A 144 18.19 31.03 13.55
C ASP A 144 18.66 32.46 13.89
N TRP A 145 17.74 33.37 14.17
CA TRP A 145 18.03 34.77 14.52
C TRP A 145 17.71 35.07 15.99
N GLU A 146 18.18 36.22 16.48
CA GLU A 146 17.80 36.81 17.76
C GLU A 146 16.78 37.94 17.50
N GLY A 147 15.70 37.97 18.27
CA GLY A 147 14.72 39.05 18.19
C GLY A 147 13.60 38.82 17.19
N TRP A 148 12.91 39.90 16.81
CA TRP A 148 11.88 39.88 15.77
C TRP A 148 12.49 39.83 14.38
N GLN A 149 11.96 38.94 13.55
CA GLN A 149 12.27 38.89 12.14
C GLN A 149 10.97 38.82 11.35
N LEU A 150 10.89 39.62 10.29
CA LEU A 150 9.83 39.50 9.31
C LEU A 150 10.16 38.30 8.41
N VAL A 151 9.28 37.31 8.43
CA VAL A 151 9.33 36.13 7.57
C VAL A 151 8.41 36.39 6.39
N GLU A 152 8.95 36.41 5.17
CA GLU A 152 8.18 36.57 3.94
C GLU A 152 8.20 35.27 3.14
N ILE A 153 7.03 34.70 2.88
CA ILE A 153 6.87 33.40 2.20
C ILE A 153 6.05 33.61 0.92
N PRO A 154 6.69 33.58 -0.26
CA PRO A 154 5.98 33.57 -1.54
C PRO A 154 5.02 32.38 -1.65
N PHE A 155 3.83 32.57 -2.23
CA PHE A 155 2.92 31.44 -2.46
C PHE A 155 3.51 30.38 -3.40
N ALA A 156 4.43 30.78 -4.29
CA ALA A 156 5.10 29.87 -5.21
C ALA A 156 6.01 28.83 -4.54
N ASP A 157 6.40 29.06 -3.28
CA ASP A 157 7.28 28.18 -2.50
C ASP A 157 6.51 27.08 -1.75
N PHE A 158 5.18 27.18 -1.71
CA PHE A 158 4.34 26.15 -1.11
C PHE A 158 4.27 24.92 -2.00
N VAL A 159 4.36 23.76 -1.37
CA VAL A 159 4.18 22.46 -2.03
C VAL A 159 3.00 21.72 -1.41
N TYR A 160 2.34 20.89 -2.19
CA TYR A 160 1.28 20.03 -1.69
C TYR A 160 1.83 19.14 -0.56
N ARG A 161 1.19 19.14 0.60
CA ARG A 161 1.62 18.34 1.75
C ARG A 161 1.36 16.85 1.47
N ALA A 162 2.43 16.08 1.24
CA ALA A 162 2.31 14.69 0.76
C ALA A 162 2.21 13.64 1.88
N ASP A 163 2.67 13.97 3.10
CA ASP A 163 2.63 13.09 4.27
C ASP A 163 1.24 13.01 4.92
N TYR A 164 0.45 14.09 4.81
CA TYR A 164 -0.88 14.18 5.42
C TYR A 164 -1.77 15.18 4.71
N GLN A 165 -3.02 14.79 4.46
CA GLN A 165 -4.09 15.64 3.95
C GLN A 165 -5.39 15.32 4.69
N PRO A 166 -6.19 16.33 5.10
CA PRO A 166 -7.42 16.12 5.86
C PRO A 166 -8.54 15.52 4.98
N VAL A 167 -8.47 15.70 3.66
CA VAL A 167 -9.33 15.05 2.65
C VAL A 167 -8.49 14.62 1.46
N GLY A 168 -8.89 13.56 0.74
CA GLY A 168 -8.20 13.16 -0.50
C GLY A 168 -8.24 14.30 -1.52
N GLY A 169 -7.06 14.71 -2.00
CA GLY A 169 -6.82 15.93 -2.81
C GLY A 169 -7.97 16.27 -3.75
N ILE A 170 -8.54 17.46 -3.52
CA ILE A 170 -9.64 18.06 -4.27
C ILE A 170 -9.22 18.19 -5.73
N ASP A 171 -8.08 18.85 -5.97
CA ASP A 171 -7.51 19.03 -7.29
C ASP A 171 -5.97 19.16 -7.32
N GLN A 172 -5.30 19.29 -6.17
CA GLN A 172 -3.85 19.51 -6.03
C GLN A 172 -3.35 20.75 -6.78
N ILE A 173 -4.18 21.79 -6.84
CA ILE A 173 -3.86 23.08 -7.43
C ILE A 173 -3.91 24.13 -6.32
N LEU A 174 -2.81 24.87 -6.13
CA LEU A 174 -2.81 26.04 -5.26
C LEU A 174 -3.50 27.20 -5.99
N GLY A 175 -4.82 27.31 -5.84
CA GLY A 175 -5.67 28.28 -6.51
C GLY A 175 -5.64 29.66 -5.85
N LEU A 176 -5.48 29.71 -4.52
CA LEU A 176 -5.48 30.93 -3.69
C LEU A 176 -6.79 31.72 -3.69
N ASN A 177 -7.82 31.22 -4.37
CA ASN A 177 -9.12 31.88 -4.49
C ASN A 177 -10.14 31.39 -3.45
N GLU A 178 -9.85 30.29 -2.77
CA GLU A 178 -10.70 29.67 -1.74
C GLU A 178 -9.88 29.39 -0.46
N MET A 179 -9.34 30.44 0.16
CA MET A 179 -8.48 30.33 1.33
C MET A 179 -9.27 30.25 2.63
N TRP A 180 -8.93 29.26 3.47
CA TRP A 180 -9.63 28.94 4.72
C TRP A 180 -8.79 29.12 5.98
N GLY A 181 -7.52 29.53 5.86
CA GLY A 181 -6.65 29.83 6.99
C GLY A 181 -5.22 29.35 6.83
N TYR A 182 -4.49 29.31 7.94
CA TYR A 182 -3.08 28.89 8.01
C TYR A 182 -2.78 28.08 9.27
N ALA A 183 -1.67 27.36 9.29
CA ALA A 183 -1.24 26.59 10.46
C ALA A 183 0.28 26.58 10.62
N PHE A 184 0.72 26.38 11.87
CA PHE A 184 2.11 26.17 12.22
C PHE A 184 2.28 24.81 12.90
N THR A 185 3.24 24.01 12.41
CA THR A 185 3.65 22.77 13.09
C THR A 185 4.92 23.02 13.89
N MET A 186 4.90 22.68 15.18
CA MET A 186 6.02 22.90 16.08
C MET A 186 7.05 21.77 16.01
N PRO A 187 8.36 22.06 16.25
CA PRO A 187 9.42 21.05 16.27
C PRO A 187 9.22 19.97 17.33
N THR A 188 9.58 18.73 16.99
CA THR A 188 9.56 17.58 17.90
C THR A 188 10.86 17.44 18.68
N GLY A 189 10.79 16.88 19.89
CA GLY A 189 11.95 16.40 20.66
C GLY A 189 12.75 17.50 21.37
N ALA A 190 12.30 18.75 21.34
CA ALA A 190 12.89 19.84 22.11
C ALA A 190 11.85 20.91 22.47
N PRO A 191 11.61 21.19 23.76
CA PRO A 191 10.69 22.23 24.17
C PRO A 191 11.15 23.61 23.69
N GLY A 192 10.20 24.53 23.52
CA GLY A 192 10.47 25.88 23.06
C GLY A 192 9.31 26.84 23.25
N THR A 193 9.57 28.08 22.88
CA THR A 193 8.66 29.22 23.03
C THR A 193 8.84 30.17 21.86
N PHE A 194 7.79 30.87 21.49
CA PHE A 194 7.81 31.86 20.41
C PHE A 194 6.85 33.02 20.70
N ALA A 195 7.00 34.11 19.97
CA ALA A 195 5.94 35.09 19.76
C ALA A 195 5.70 35.33 18.27
N LEU A 196 4.45 35.51 17.88
CA LEU A 196 4.01 35.76 16.51
C LEU A 196 3.20 37.06 16.49
N ASP A 197 3.43 37.89 15.47
CA ASP A 197 2.71 39.15 15.28
C ASP A 197 2.44 39.44 13.78
N ALA A 198 1.38 40.20 13.51
CA ALA A 198 0.91 40.68 12.20
C ALA A 198 1.06 39.70 11.03
N VAL A 199 0.13 38.75 10.91
CA VAL A 199 0.03 37.91 9.72
C VAL A 199 -0.62 38.71 8.59
N GLU A 200 0.07 38.85 7.46
CA GLU A 200 -0.30 39.73 6.36
C GLU A 200 -0.08 39.07 4.99
N LEU A 201 -0.91 39.41 4.01
CA LEU A 201 -0.64 39.16 2.59
C LEU A 201 0.17 40.33 2.02
N TYR A 202 1.14 40.05 1.15
CA TYR A 202 2.03 41.10 0.63
C TYR A 202 2.30 40.96 -0.88
N GLY A 203 2.72 42.07 -1.49
CA GLY A 203 3.21 42.15 -2.87
C GLY A 203 2.15 41.93 -3.95
N LYS A 204 2.50 42.19 -5.21
CA LYS A 204 1.66 41.90 -6.39
C LYS A 204 1.69 40.40 -6.73
N ALA A 205 0.55 39.84 -7.13
CA ALA A 205 0.40 38.49 -7.65
C ALA A 205 1.55 38.05 -8.56
N ASP A 206 2.10 36.86 -8.33
CA ASP A 206 3.15 36.27 -9.15
C ASP A 206 2.50 35.52 -10.34
N PRO A 207 2.79 35.91 -11.61
CA PRO A 207 2.31 35.18 -12.79
C PRO A 207 2.70 33.69 -12.80
N ALA A 208 3.72 33.28 -12.04
CA ALA A 208 4.09 31.88 -11.87
C ALA A 208 3.05 31.03 -11.11
N LEU A 209 2.07 31.66 -10.45
CA LEU A 209 0.96 30.97 -9.79
C LEU A 209 -0.16 30.60 -10.76
N THR A 210 -0.33 31.37 -11.83
CA THR A 210 -1.46 31.21 -12.77
C THR A 210 -1.02 30.70 -14.15
N ALA A 211 0.27 30.78 -14.47
CA ALA A 211 0.86 30.27 -15.70
C ALA A 211 2.14 29.49 -15.41
N SER A 212 2.31 28.38 -16.13
CA SER A 212 3.50 27.54 -16.10
C SER A 212 3.92 27.17 -17.53
N VAL A 213 5.20 26.92 -17.73
CA VAL A 213 5.71 26.26 -18.92
C VAL A 213 5.92 24.80 -18.56
N VAL A 214 5.38 23.90 -19.37
CA VAL A 214 5.52 22.46 -19.23
C VAL A 214 6.14 21.87 -20.49
N THR A 215 6.83 20.74 -20.35
CA THR A 215 7.35 19.97 -21.48
C THR A 215 6.51 18.71 -21.66
N ASN A 216 6.47 18.15 -22.88
CA ASN A 216 5.77 16.89 -23.11
C ASN A 216 6.40 15.69 -22.38
N ALA A 217 7.70 15.77 -22.05
CA ALA A 217 8.39 14.86 -21.15
C ALA A 217 9.62 15.54 -20.53
N ALA A 218 10.13 15.03 -19.40
CA ALA A 218 11.40 15.48 -18.83
C ALA A 218 12.60 14.84 -19.57
N VAL A 219 12.44 13.64 -20.13
CA VAL A 219 13.47 12.92 -20.86
C VAL A 219 12.94 12.49 -22.21
N HIS A 220 13.75 12.68 -23.26
CA HIS A 220 13.44 12.37 -24.64
C HIS A 220 14.48 11.38 -25.20
N PRO A 221 14.28 10.07 -25.00
CA PRO A 221 15.12 9.05 -25.63
C PRO A 221 15.00 9.11 -27.15
N VAL A 222 16.14 9.03 -27.83
CA VAL A 222 16.21 9.08 -29.29
C VAL A 222 17.25 8.10 -29.80
N LYS A 223 16.86 7.34 -30.83
CA LYS A 223 17.78 6.45 -31.52
C LYS A 223 18.95 7.25 -32.09
N ASN A 224 20.13 6.68 -31.98
CA ASN A 224 21.35 7.22 -32.56
C ASN A 224 21.18 7.67 -34.03
N GLY A 225 21.42 8.95 -34.30
CA GLY A 225 21.29 9.58 -35.61
C GLY A 225 19.88 10.10 -35.96
N ALA A 226 18.90 9.98 -35.05
CA ALA A 226 17.57 10.55 -35.21
C ALA A 226 17.46 11.94 -34.55
N SER A 227 16.27 12.54 -34.60
CA SER A 227 15.98 13.85 -33.99
C SER A 227 14.95 13.70 -32.88
N ALA A 228 15.09 14.49 -31.82
CA ALA A 228 14.12 14.58 -30.74
C ALA A 228 13.38 15.92 -30.81
N ASP A 229 12.06 15.85 -30.69
CA ASP A 229 11.19 17.03 -30.61
C ASP A 229 10.76 17.24 -29.14
N ILE A 230 11.19 18.37 -28.57
CA ILE A 230 10.74 18.87 -27.28
C ILE A 230 9.62 19.86 -27.53
N THR A 231 8.45 19.58 -26.99
CA THR A 231 7.29 20.45 -27.05
C THR A 231 7.19 21.22 -25.74
N LEU A 232 7.31 22.54 -25.85
CA LEU A 232 7.09 23.49 -24.77
C LEU A 232 5.63 23.93 -24.85
N SER A 233 4.88 23.84 -23.75
CA SER A 233 3.51 24.31 -23.69
C SER A 233 3.36 25.32 -22.57
N VAL A 234 2.57 26.37 -22.79
CA VAL A 234 2.08 27.19 -21.68
C VAL A 234 0.82 26.53 -21.11
N ALA A 235 0.78 26.32 -19.80
CA ALA A 235 -0.35 25.76 -19.09
C ALA A 235 -0.79 26.75 -18.00
N THR A 236 -2.06 27.10 -18.00
CA THR A 236 -2.63 28.08 -17.07
C THR A 236 -3.72 27.48 -16.18
N THR A 237 -3.82 28.01 -14.96
CA THR A 237 -4.84 27.63 -13.99
C THR A 237 -6.24 27.94 -14.54
N GLY A 238 -7.18 27.01 -14.37
CA GLY A 238 -8.55 27.14 -14.92
C GLY A 238 -8.63 27.21 -16.45
N SER A 239 -7.53 26.94 -17.17
CA SER A 239 -7.42 27.13 -18.64
C SER A 239 -7.68 28.56 -19.13
N ILE A 240 -7.49 29.56 -18.27
CA ILE A 240 -7.68 30.98 -18.60
C ILE A 240 -6.49 31.45 -19.46
N PRO A 241 -6.69 32.23 -20.53
CA PRO A 241 -5.57 32.75 -21.32
C PRO A 241 -4.57 33.55 -20.47
N THR A 242 -3.28 33.51 -20.83
CA THR A 242 -2.23 34.22 -20.08
C THR A 242 -2.50 35.72 -19.99
N GLU A 243 -2.37 36.32 -18.82
CA GLU A 243 -2.58 37.77 -18.65
C GLU A 243 -1.37 38.59 -19.13
N GLU A 244 -0.17 38.08 -18.87
CA GLU A 244 1.11 38.66 -19.28
C GLU A 244 1.81 37.75 -20.32
N PRO A 245 2.72 38.27 -21.16
CA PRO A 245 3.47 37.45 -22.11
C PRO A 245 4.43 36.49 -21.39
N VAL A 246 4.45 35.22 -21.82
CA VAL A 246 5.37 34.20 -21.30
C VAL A 246 6.52 33.99 -22.28
N THR A 247 7.75 34.27 -21.86
CA THR A 247 8.94 34.09 -22.71
C THR A 247 9.77 32.92 -22.22
N VAL A 248 10.15 32.02 -23.14
CA VAL A 248 11.00 30.86 -22.91
C VAL A 248 12.25 30.97 -23.77
N SER A 249 13.38 31.21 -23.13
CA SER A 249 14.70 31.08 -23.76
C SER A 249 15.23 29.67 -23.54
N TYR A 250 15.81 29.07 -24.58
CA TYR A 250 16.27 27.70 -24.55
C TYR A 250 17.65 27.53 -25.20
N ALA A 251 18.51 26.72 -24.57
CA ALA A 251 19.83 26.38 -25.12
C ALA A 251 20.26 24.96 -24.73
N THR A 252 20.80 24.20 -25.67
CA THR A 252 21.42 22.90 -25.37
C THR A 252 22.77 23.12 -24.71
N LYS A 253 22.96 22.68 -23.47
CA LYS A 253 24.18 22.92 -22.70
C LYS A 253 24.41 21.86 -21.62
N GLY A 254 25.67 21.50 -21.39
CA GLY A 254 26.04 20.46 -20.43
C GLY A 254 25.81 19.05 -20.97
N GLY A 255 25.56 18.10 -20.06
CA GLY A 255 25.36 16.70 -20.40
C GLY A 255 26.65 15.94 -20.71
N THR A 256 26.50 14.71 -21.21
CA THR A 256 27.61 13.83 -21.58
C THR A 256 27.87 13.77 -23.08
N ALA A 257 26.97 14.29 -23.91
CA ALA A 257 27.14 14.39 -25.35
C ALA A 257 28.00 15.61 -25.74
N PHE A 258 28.86 15.44 -26.75
CA PHE A 258 29.70 16.54 -27.26
C PHE A 258 29.00 17.33 -28.38
N ALA A 259 28.78 18.62 -28.14
CA ALA A 259 28.28 19.58 -29.13
C ALA A 259 29.10 19.56 -30.44
N GLY A 260 28.42 19.53 -31.59
CA GLY A 260 29.03 19.50 -32.92
C GLY A 260 29.59 18.13 -33.35
N LYS A 261 29.70 17.18 -32.42
CA LYS A 261 30.13 15.80 -32.68
C LYS A 261 28.97 14.81 -32.56
N ASP A 262 28.31 14.80 -31.41
CA ASP A 262 27.21 13.89 -31.08
C ASP A 262 25.85 14.49 -31.42
N TYR A 263 25.73 15.82 -31.47
CA TYR A 263 24.49 16.52 -31.83
C TYR A 263 24.76 17.94 -32.36
N THR A 264 23.78 18.53 -33.04
CA THR A 264 23.81 19.94 -33.46
C THR A 264 23.28 20.83 -32.33
N PRO A 265 24.06 21.79 -31.80
CA PRO A 265 23.60 22.69 -30.75
C PRO A 265 22.38 23.52 -31.18
N VAL A 266 21.45 23.73 -30.24
CA VAL A 266 20.24 24.51 -30.45
C VAL A 266 20.20 25.62 -29.42
N THR A 267 19.92 26.85 -29.87
CA THR A 267 19.68 28.02 -29.01
C THR A 267 18.57 28.87 -29.62
N GLY A 268 17.71 29.46 -28.79
CA GLY A 268 16.63 30.31 -29.26
C GLY A 268 15.79 30.88 -28.13
N SER A 269 14.77 31.65 -28.48
CA SER A 269 13.76 32.16 -27.56
C SER A 269 12.40 32.16 -28.24
N HIS A 270 11.34 31.95 -27.48
CA HIS A 270 9.95 31.99 -27.94
C HIS A 270 9.09 32.73 -26.91
N THR A 271 8.26 33.66 -27.37
CA THR A 271 7.31 34.40 -26.53
C THR A 271 5.88 34.01 -26.90
N PHE A 272 5.16 33.44 -25.94
CA PHE A 272 3.71 33.32 -25.96
C PHE A 272 3.14 34.70 -25.58
N PRO A 273 2.45 35.42 -26.50
CA PRO A 273 1.92 36.75 -26.19
C PRO A 273 0.85 36.69 -25.10
N ALA A 274 0.55 37.82 -24.44
CA ALA A 274 -0.64 37.94 -23.58
C ALA A 274 -1.90 37.54 -24.37
N GLY A 275 -2.85 36.89 -23.68
CA GLY A 275 -4.04 36.28 -24.27
C GLY A 275 -3.80 34.90 -24.89
N THR A 276 -2.65 34.26 -24.66
CA THR A 276 -2.39 32.91 -25.17
C THR A 276 -3.21 31.88 -24.41
N ALA A 277 -3.95 31.04 -25.12
CA ALA A 277 -4.74 29.97 -24.52
C ALA A 277 -3.86 28.88 -23.89
N SER A 278 -4.32 28.31 -22.76
CA SER A 278 -3.71 27.14 -22.12
C SER A 278 -3.53 25.98 -23.11
N GLY A 279 -2.40 25.30 -23.04
CA GLY A 279 -2.03 24.21 -23.93
C GLY A 279 -1.44 24.65 -25.27
N THR A 280 -1.29 25.94 -25.54
CA THR A 280 -0.57 26.41 -26.75
C THR A 280 0.88 25.94 -26.71
N THR A 281 1.38 25.44 -27.84
CA THR A 281 2.67 24.73 -27.91
C THR A 281 3.67 25.42 -28.84
N HIS A 282 4.95 25.27 -28.52
CA HIS A 282 6.10 25.60 -29.37
C HIS A 282 7.07 24.41 -29.39
N LYS A 283 7.66 24.14 -30.54
CA LYS A 283 8.50 22.95 -30.74
C LYS A 283 9.97 23.32 -30.91
N VAL A 284 10.83 22.64 -30.16
CA VAL A 284 12.29 22.70 -30.27
C VAL A 284 12.80 21.34 -30.74
N THR A 285 13.52 21.30 -31.87
CA THR A 285 14.05 20.05 -32.43
C THR A 285 15.56 19.97 -32.22
N VAL A 286 16.04 18.92 -31.55
CA VAL A 286 17.46 18.60 -31.38
C VAL A 286 17.84 17.44 -32.31
N ARG A 287 18.84 17.65 -33.16
CA ARG A 287 19.31 16.63 -34.12
C ARG A 287 20.58 15.94 -33.61
N THR A 288 20.57 14.61 -33.58
CA THR A 288 21.71 13.81 -33.13
C THR A 288 22.51 13.28 -34.32
N ALA A 289 23.81 13.07 -34.14
CA ALA A 289 24.70 12.53 -35.14
C ALA A 289 24.72 10.99 -35.08
N LYS A 290 24.81 10.33 -36.24
CA LYS A 290 24.89 8.87 -36.31
C LYS A 290 26.30 8.39 -35.97
N ALA A 291 26.45 7.65 -34.88
CA ALA A 291 27.66 6.90 -34.56
C ALA A 291 27.59 5.45 -35.08
N SER A 292 28.73 4.86 -35.45
CA SER A 292 28.81 3.46 -35.91
C SER A 292 29.36 2.49 -34.87
N LYS A 293 30.03 3.00 -33.83
CA LYS A 293 30.66 2.19 -32.78
C LYS A 293 29.69 2.02 -31.62
N PRO A 294 29.61 0.82 -31.01
CA PRO A 294 28.83 0.62 -29.80
C PRO A 294 29.19 1.65 -28.73
N SER A 295 28.17 2.18 -28.05
CA SER A 295 28.33 3.22 -27.04
C SER A 295 27.21 3.14 -26.02
N GLU A 296 27.54 3.55 -24.81
CA GLU A 296 26.60 3.94 -23.76
C GLU A 296 25.81 5.20 -24.14
N ALA A 297 24.71 5.44 -23.42
CA ALA A 297 23.79 6.54 -23.67
C ALA A 297 24.43 7.90 -23.35
N LYS A 298 24.00 8.93 -24.06
CA LYS A 298 24.53 10.29 -23.89
C LYS A 298 23.42 11.32 -23.72
N THR A 299 23.55 12.19 -22.73
CA THR A 299 22.54 13.20 -22.39
C THR A 299 22.86 14.56 -23.01
N ILE A 300 21.82 15.27 -23.44
CA ILE A 300 21.85 16.63 -23.97
C ILE A 300 20.76 17.43 -23.24
N PRO A 301 21.08 18.10 -22.11
CA PRO A 301 20.14 18.97 -21.43
C PRO A 301 19.78 20.18 -22.30
N LEU A 302 18.52 20.58 -22.26
CA LEU A 302 18.00 21.82 -22.83
C LEU A 302 17.66 22.75 -21.68
N GLU A 303 18.59 23.65 -21.35
CA GLU A 303 18.40 24.68 -20.32
C GLU A 303 17.25 25.60 -20.75
N LEU A 304 16.29 25.83 -19.86
CA LEU A 304 15.14 26.69 -20.08
C LEU A 304 15.16 27.84 -19.08
N THR A 305 15.06 29.07 -19.57
CA THR A 305 14.82 30.26 -18.76
C THR A 305 13.44 30.79 -19.10
N VAL A 306 12.55 30.80 -18.12
CA VAL A 306 11.16 31.23 -18.28
C VAL A 306 10.94 32.57 -17.57
N THR A 307 10.24 33.49 -18.23
CA THR A 307 9.81 34.77 -17.68
C THR A 307 8.31 34.93 -17.92
N GLY A 308 7.57 35.38 -16.90
CA GLY A 308 6.10 35.54 -16.96
C GLY A 308 5.31 34.27 -16.65
N ALA A 309 5.97 33.18 -16.26
CA ALA A 309 5.35 31.92 -15.84
C ALA A 309 6.33 31.08 -15.00
N LYS A 310 5.81 30.06 -14.30
CA LYS A 310 6.62 29.05 -13.60
C LYS A 310 7.40 28.22 -14.60
N ALA A 311 8.70 28.07 -14.40
CA ALA A 311 9.52 27.17 -15.20
C ALA A 311 9.18 25.69 -14.89
N PRO A 312 9.45 24.76 -15.82
CA PRO A 312 9.39 23.34 -15.50
C PRO A 312 10.29 23.00 -14.30
N ALA A 313 9.87 22.06 -13.46
CA ALA A 313 10.63 21.61 -12.29
C ALA A 313 12.01 21.03 -12.66
N GLU A 314 12.16 20.51 -13.87
CA GLU A 314 13.40 19.98 -14.41
C GLU A 314 13.61 20.49 -15.84
N HIS A 315 14.87 20.76 -16.21
CA HIS A 315 15.21 21.01 -17.61
C HIS A 315 15.01 19.74 -18.44
N PRO A 316 14.29 19.79 -19.57
CA PRO A 316 14.13 18.62 -20.43
C PRO A 316 15.49 18.21 -21.00
N GLN A 317 15.70 16.91 -21.15
CA GLN A 317 16.94 16.36 -21.69
C GLN A 317 16.69 15.38 -22.82
N VAL A 318 17.46 15.51 -23.89
CA VAL A 318 17.49 14.52 -24.99
C VAL A 318 18.53 13.47 -24.65
N VAL A 319 18.20 12.19 -24.86
CA VAL A 319 19.12 11.08 -24.60
C VAL A 319 19.37 10.32 -25.88
N ILE A 320 20.60 10.35 -26.36
CA ILE A 320 21.04 9.46 -27.43
C ILE A 320 21.13 8.06 -26.84
N ASP A 321 20.29 7.14 -27.29
CA ASP A 321 20.21 5.79 -26.74
C ASP A 321 21.55 5.05 -26.84
N ALA A 322 21.85 4.25 -25.81
CA ALA A 322 22.91 3.26 -25.87
C ALA A 322 22.65 2.30 -27.04
N HIS A 323 23.69 1.85 -27.73
CA HIS A 323 23.52 0.95 -28.86
C HIS A 323 24.71 0.02 -29.06
N GLY A 324 24.43 -1.18 -29.59
CA GLY A 324 25.45 -2.14 -30.02
C GLY A 324 26.19 -2.86 -28.87
N LEU A 325 25.76 -2.69 -27.62
CA LEU A 325 26.36 -3.35 -26.47
C LEU A 325 25.72 -4.75 -26.25
N PRO A 326 26.49 -5.78 -25.84
CA PRO A 326 25.95 -7.14 -25.70
C PRO A 326 24.74 -7.24 -24.78
N TYR A 327 24.70 -6.53 -23.65
CA TYR A 327 23.53 -6.55 -22.76
C TYR A 327 22.23 -6.06 -23.41
N GLN A 328 22.29 -5.32 -24.52
CA GLN A 328 21.11 -4.85 -25.27
C GLN A 328 20.62 -5.87 -26.31
N ASN A 329 21.40 -6.92 -26.59
CA ASN A 329 21.03 -7.93 -27.57
C ASN A 329 20.08 -8.96 -26.93
N ALA A 330 18.79 -8.86 -27.23
CA ALA A 330 17.75 -9.76 -26.73
C ALA A 330 17.92 -11.23 -27.15
N GLU A 331 18.71 -11.51 -28.21
CA GLU A 331 19.01 -12.87 -28.67
C GLU A 331 20.06 -13.59 -27.81
N LEU A 332 20.79 -12.85 -26.96
CA LEU A 332 21.76 -13.45 -26.05
C LEU A 332 21.08 -14.02 -24.80
N PRO A 333 21.58 -15.14 -24.24
CA PRO A 333 21.11 -15.66 -22.97
C PRO A 333 21.18 -14.60 -21.86
N VAL A 334 20.16 -14.54 -21.00
CA VAL A 334 20.09 -13.59 -19.87
C VAL A 334 21.39 -13.56 -19.06
N LYS A 335 21.98 -14.72 -18.75
CA LYS A 335 23.24 -14.82 -18.01
C LYS A 335 24.40 -14.06 -18.68
N GLN A 336 24.49 -14.07 -20.01
CA GLN A 336 25.51 -13.33 -20.75
C GLN A 336 25.25 -11.83 -20.72
N ARG A 337 23.98 -11.42 -20.84
CA ARG A 337 23.58 -10.01 -20.76
C ARG A 337 23.86 -9.42 -19.38
N VAL A 338 23.56 -10.17 -18.31
CA VAL A 338 23.87 -9.80 -16.92
C VAL A 338 25.38 -9.65 -16.73
N ALA A 339 26.17 -10.64 -17.15
CA ALA A 339 27.63 -10.59 -16.99
C ALA A 339 28.26 -9.40 -17.73
N ASP A 340 27.81 -9.10 -18.96
CA ASP A 340 28.28 -7.95 -19.72
C ASP A 340 27.93 -6.61 -19.03
N LEU A 341 26.68 -6.45 -18.57
CA LEU A 341 26.25 -5.22 -17.92
C LEU A 341 26.96 -5.02 -16.56
N LEU A 342 27.00 -6.06 -15.71
CA LEU A 342 27.59 -6.00 -14.38
C LEU A 342 29.08 -5.60 -14.42
N ALA A 343 29.83 -6.08 -15.42
CA ALA A 343 31.24 -5.77 -15.61
C ALA A 343 31.50 -4.31 -16.00
N ARG A 344 30.47 -3.59 -16.49
CA ARG A 344 30.56 -2.19 -16.91
C ARG A 344 30.13 -1.21 -15.83
N MET A 345 29.37 -1.68 -14.85
CA MET A 345 28.80 -0.85 -13.80
C MET A 345 29.85 -0.43 -12.76
N SER A 346 29.81 0.85 -12.42
CA SER A 346 30.50 1.45 -11.29
C SER A 346 29.88 1.01 -9.95
N PRO A 347 30.59 1.20 -8.82
CA PRO A 347 30.02 0.98 -7.50
C PRO A 347 28.74 1.81 -7.22
N ALA A 348 28.64 3.02 -7.79
CA ALA A 348 27.45 3.86 -7.64
C ALA A 348 26.25 3.28 -8.38
N GLU A 349 26.41 2.87 -9.64
CA GLU A 349 25.36 2.22 -10.43
C GLU A 349 24.90 0.90 -9.75
N LYS A 350 25.83 0.14 -9.15
CA LYS A 350 25.50 -1.08 -8.39
C LYS A 350 24.73 -0.78 -7.11
N ALA A 351 25.15 0.21 -6.33
CA ALA A 351 24.43 0.64 -5.13
C ALA A 351 23.01 1.14 -5.46
N GLY A 352 22.87 1.90 -6.54
CA GLY A 352 21.59 2.34 -7.07
C GLY A 352 20.67 1.16 -7.40
N GLN A 353 21.17 0.12 -8.08
CA GLN A 353 20.38 -1.09 -8.35
C GLN A 353 19.86 -1.80 -7.10
N MET A 354 20.60 -1.75 -5.98
CA MET A 354 20.21 -2.35 -4.69
C MET A 354 19.26 -1.44 -3.88
N THR A 355 18.89 -0.28 -4.40
CA THR A 355 18.07 0.72 -3.70
C THR A 355 16.67 0.77 -4.29
N GLN A 356 15.67 0.61 -3.43
CA GLN A 356 14.28 0.92 -3.73
C GLN A 356 13.82 2.12 -2.90
N ALA A 357 13.33 3.15 -3.57
CA ALA A 357 12.73 4.33 -2.94
C ALA A 357 11.21 4.34 -3.13
N GLU A 358 10.48 5.00 -2.24
CA GLU A 358 9.04 5.20 -2.43
C GLU A 358 8.82 6.47 -3.27
N ARG A 359 7.78 6.46 -4.12
CA ARG A 359 7.54 7.51 -5.13
C ARG A 359 7.32 8.92 -4.56
N ASN A 360 6.66 9.07 -3.41
CA ASN A 360 6.44 10.34 -2.72
C ASN A 360 7.68 10.80 -1.96
N ALA A 361 8.61 9.91 -1.65
CA ALA A 361 9.85 10.27 -0.97
C ALA A 361 10.91 10.91 -1.89
N LEU A 362 10.72 10.83 -3.22
CA LEU A 362 11.63 11.46 -4.17
C LEU A 362 11.68 12.97 -3.96
N ARG A 363 12.86 13.49 -3.60
CA ARG A 363 13.09 14.94 -3.41
C ARG A 363 12.95 15.72 -4.72
N ALA A 364 13.40 15.11 -5.80
CA ALA A 364 13.15 15.55 -7.17
C ALA A 364 12.96 14.29 -8.02
N PRO A 365 12.08 14.27 -9.03
CA PRO A 365 11.93 13.09 -9.86
C PRO A 365 13.23 12.71 -10.59
N GLY A 366 14.09 13.69 -10.90
CA GLY A 366 15.43 13.50 -11.47
C GLY A 366 16.39 12.67 -10.61
N ASP A 367 16.10 12.47 -9.32
CA ASP A 367 16.90 11.63 -8.41
C ASP A 367 16.99 10.17 -8.88
N ILE A 368 16.00 9.70 -9.64
CA ILE A 368 16.02 8.38 -10.27
C ILE A 368 17.31 8.19 -11.09
N ALA A 369 17.66 9.18 -11.91
CA ALA A 369 18.86 9.13 -12.74
C ALA A 369 20.12 9.49 -11.92
N ALA A 370 20.02 10.46 -11.00
CA ALA A 370 21.17 10.93 -10.23
C ALA A 370 21.74 9.87 -9.27
N TYR A 371 20.90 8.95 -8.80
CA TYR A 371 21.26 7.87 -7.88
C TYR A 371 21.20 6.48 -8.53
N ASP A 372 21.02 6.38 -9.85
CA ASP A 372 20.89 5.14 -10.61
C ASP A 372 19.89 4.14 -9.97
N LEU A 373 18.77 4.65 -9.45
CA LEU A 373 17.83 3.88 -8.64
C LEU A 373 17.40 2.61 -9.40
N GLY A 374 17.45 1.48 -8.70
CA GLY A 374 17.07 0.18 -9.25
C GLY A 374 15.57 -0.02 -9.27
N SER A 375 14.87 0.58 -8.31
CA SER A 375 13.47 0.36 -8.11
C SER A 375 12.78 1.56 -7.47
N LEU A 376 11.49 1.69 -7.77
CA LEU A 376 10.56 2.48 -6.99
C LEU A 376 9.42 1.60 -6.50
N LEU A 377 8.71 2.03 -5.47
CA LEU A 377 7.43 1.43 -5.09
C LEU A 377 6.33 2.47 -4.84
N SER A 378 5.11 1.97 -4.79
CA SER A 378 3.98 2.59 -4.06
C SER A 378 3.69 1.76 -2.81
N GLY A 379 3.82 2.37 -1.63
CA GLY A 379 3.28 1.81 -0.38
C GLY A 379 1.75 1.91 -0.34
N GLY A 380 1.13 1.34 0.70
CA GLY A 380 -0.33 1.36 0.86
C GLY A 380 -0.89 2.79 0.85
N GLY A 381 -1.75 3.12 -0.12
CA GLY A 381 -2.32 4.46 -0.29
C GLY A 381 -1.43 5.46 -1.03
N SER A 382 -0.19 5.11 -1.43
CA SER A 382 0.62 5.96 -2.30
C SER A 382 0.18 5.82 -3.76
N VAL A 383 -0.70 6.71 -4.18
CA VAL A 383 -1.37 6.66 -5.49
C VAL A 383 -1.13 7.95 -6.29
N PRO A 384 -1.11 7.90 -7.63
CA PRO A 384 -1.18 9.12 -8.44
C PRO A 384 -2.53 9.82 -8.26
N THR A 385 -2.56 11.11 -8.53
CA THR A 385 -3.80 11.90 -8.56
C THR A 385 -4.08 12.38 -9.98
N PRO A 386 -5.29 12.15 -10.52
CA PRO A 386 -6.36 11.32 -9.96
C PRO A 386 -5.99 9.82 -9.92
N ASN A 387 -6.51 9.08 -8.93
CA ASN A 387 -6.24 7.63 -8.81
C ASN A 387 -7.02 6.82 -9.86
N THR A 388 -6.46 6.74 -11.06
CA THR A 388 -7.03 5.97 -12.19
C THR A 388 -5.96 5.10 -12.82
N ALA A 389 -6.36 3.97 -13.41
CA ALA A 389 -5.43 3.07 -14.10
C ALA A 389 -4.55 3.81 -15.14
N ALA A 390 -5.12 4.78 -15.86
CA ALA A 390 -4.41 5.62 -16.83
C ALA A 390 -3.35 6.52 -16.19
N ALA A 391 -3.69 7.15 -15.06
CA ALA A 391 -2.76 8.00 -14.32
C ALA A 391 -1.59 7.17 -13.76
N TRP A 392 -1.84 5.95 -13.28
CA TRP A 392 -0.79 5.02 -12.88
C TRP A 392 0.16 4.68 -14.03
N ALA A 393 -0.36 4.27 -15.19
CA ALA A 393 0.48 3.96 -16.35
C ALA A 393 1.34 5.16 -16.76
N LYS A 394 0.74 6.37 -16.82
CA LYS A 394 1.45 7.62 -17.14
C LYS A 394 2.53 7.94 -16.11
N MET A 395 2.25 7.76 -14.82
CA MET A 395 3.21 7.98 -13.73
C MET A 395 4.41 7.03 -13.84
N VAL A 396 4.17 5.74 -14.01
CA VAL A 396 5.25 4.74 -14.13
C VAL A 396 6.11 5.02 -15.37
N ASP A 397 5.50 5.35 -16.52
CA ASP A 397 6.24 5.74 -17.73
C ASP A 397 7.11 6.98 -17.50
N ALA A 398 6.61 7.98 -16.78
CA ALA A 398 7.37 9.17 -16.45
C ALA A 398 8.60 8.88 -15.58
N TYR A 399 8.53 7.88 -14.69
CA TYR A 399 9.67 7.41 -13.92
C TYR A 399 10.64 6.59 -14.78
N GLN A 400 10.12 5.71 -15.64
CA GLN A 400 10.96 4.92 -16.55
C GLN A 400 11.76 5.80 -17.51
N LEU A 401 11.16 6.87 -18.03
CA LEU A 401 11.85 7.86 -18.85
C LEU A 401 13.06 8.46 -18.13
N ARG A 402 13.00 8.67 -16.82
CA ARG A 402 14.15 9.17 -16.05
C ARG A 402 15.24 8.13 -15.89
N ALA A 403 14.89 6.86 -15.72
CA ALA A 403 15.87 5.77 -15.76
C ALA A 403 16.56 5.66 -17.14
N GLN A 404 15.87 6.03 -18.23
CA GLN A 404 16.47 6.09 -19.57
C GLN A 404 17.49 7.23 -19.74
N ALA A 405 17.61 8.18 -18.81
CA ALA A 405 18.68 9.18 -18.81
C ALA A 405 20.01 8.66 -18.23
N THR A 406 20.00 7.47 -17.61
CA THR A 406 21.23 6.84 -17.10
C THR A 406 22.08 6.30 -18.23
N ARG A 407 23.39 6.21 -17.99
CA ARG A 407 24.41 5.82 -18.98
C ARG A 407 24.16 4.45 -19.62
N PHE A 408 23.65 3.48 -18.85
CA PHE A 408 23.31 2.14 -19.34
C PHE A 408 21.81 1.91 -19.58
N GLN A 409 20.98 2.92 -19.30
CA GLN A 409 19.52 2.86 -19.48
C GLN A 409 18.90 1.64 -18.80
N ILE A 410 19.36 1.30 -17.59
CA ILE A 410 18.85 0.17 -16.82
C ILE A 410 17.43 0.54 -16.36
N PRO A 411 16.39 -0.20 -16.77
CA PRO A 411 15.01 0.14 -16.42
C PRO A 411 14.76 -0.02 -14.92
N LEU A 412 13.86 0.78 -14.36
CA LEU A 412 13.31 0.54 -13.02
C LEU A 412 12.51 -0.77 -13.04
N ILE A 413 12.54 -1.49 -11.93
CA ILE A 413 11.44 -2.40 -11.58
C ILE A 413 10.54 -1.66 -10.58
N TYR A 414 9.28 -1.45 -10.92
CA TYR A 414 8.32 -0.75 -10.05
C TYR A 414 7.50 -1.76 -9.25
N GLY A 415 7.45 -1.62 -7.92
CA GLY A 415 6.74 -2.53 -7.02
C GLY A 415 5.45 -1.95 -6.45
N VAL A 416 4.47 -2.81 -6.15
CA VAL A 416 3.24 -2.45 -5.43
C VAL A 416 2.74 -3.64 -4.61
N ASP A 417 2.02 -3.37 -3.52
CA ASP A 417 1.17 -4.37 -2.85
C ASP A 417 -0.15 -4.54 -3.62
N ALA A 418 -0.24 -5.55 -4.48
CA ALA A 418 -1.48 -5.99 -5.13
C ALA A 418 -2.00 -7.31 -4.52
N VAL A 419 -2.13 -7.34 -3.19
CA VAL A 419 -2.30 -8.52 -2.36
C VAL A 419 -3.67 -9.22 -2.47
N HIS A 420 -4.69 -8.55 -3.01
CA HIS A 420 -6.01 -9.15 -3.27
C HIS A 420 -6.70 -8.52 -4.49
N GLY A 421 -5.95 -8.41 -5.59
CA GLY A 421 -6.34 -7.62 -6.76
C GLY A 421 -5.43 -6.39 -6.88
N HIS A 422 -5.64 -5.50 -7.85
CA HIS A 422 -4.88 -4.24 -7.88
C HIS A 422 -5.46 -3.23 -6.89
N ASN A 423 -5.36 -3.56 -5.60
CA ASN A 423 -6.15 -2.99 -4.52
C ASN A 423 -5.86 -1.52 -4.20
N ASN A 424 -4.77 -0.94 -4.72
CA ASN A 424 -4.49 0.50 -4.61
C ASN A 424 -5.22 1.34 -5.68
N VAL A 425 -5.81 0.74 -6.72
CA VAL A 425 -6.43 1.46 -7.85
C VAL A 425 -7.94 1.52 -7.70
N VAL A 426 -8.51 2.73 -7.73
CA VAL A 426 -9.97 2.90 -7.72
C VAL A 426 -10.58 2.23 -8.96
N GLY A 427 -11.60 1.40 -8.73
CA GLY A 427 -12.33 0.69 -9.78
C GLY A 427 -11.74 -0.66 -10.20
N ALA A 428 -10.54 -1.03 -9.73
CA ALA A 428 -9.97 -2.36 -9.94
C ALA A 428 -10.83 -3.47 -9.31
N THR A 429 -10.60 -4.70 -9.75
CA THR A 429 -11.29 -5.87 -9.17
C THR A 429 -10.67 -6.20 -7.81
N ILE A 430 -11.47 -6.22 -6.75
CA ILE A 430 -11.03 -6.59 -5.41
C ILE A 430 -11.48 -8.02 -5.11
N MET A 431 -10.50 -8.90 -4.94
CA MET A 431 -10.66 -10.32 -4.64
C MET A 431 -10.91 -10.51 -3.13
N PRO A 432 -11.43 -11.68 -2.70
CA PRO A 432 -11.36 -12.05 -1.30
C PRO A 432 -9.92 -12.01 -0.81
N HIS A 433 -9.71 -11.58 0.43
CA HIS A 433 -8.41 -11.76 1.09
C HIS A 433 -8.04 -13.25 1.20
N ASN A 434 -6.75 -13.52 1.41
CA ASN A 434 -6.18 -14.88 1.33
C ASN A 434 -6.86 -15.88 2.26
N ILE A 435 -7.29 -15.48 3.46
CA ILE A 435 -8.06 -16.36 4.36
C ILE A 435 -9.34 -16.89 3.67
N GLY A 436 -10.02 -16.04 2.89
CA GLY A 436 -11.17 -16.43 2.09
C GLY A 436 -10.80 -17.33 0.90
N ILE A 437 -9.68 -17.06 0.22
CA ILE A 437 -9.19 -17.93 -0.87
C ILE A 437 -8.84 -19.32 -0.33
N GLY A 438 -8.16 -19.39 0.82
CA GLY A 438 -7.82 -20.64 1.49
C GLY A 438 -9.05 -21.38 1.99
N ALA A 439 -10.08 -20.67 2.47
CA ALA A 439 -11.36 -21.29 2.83
C ALA A 439 -12.01 -22.05 1.65
N GLY A 440 -11.77 -21.61 0.41
CA GLY A 440 -12.27 -22.26 -0.80
C GLY A 440 -11.61 -23.60 -1.14
N ARG A 441 -10.42 -23.91 -0.59
CA ARG A 441 -9.65 -25.15 -0.87
C ARG A 441 -9.49 -25.45 -2.37
N ASP A 442 -9.38 -24.41 -3.21
CA ASP A 442 -9.35 -24.55 -4.67
C ASP A 442 -8.12 -23.87 -5.29
N PRO A 443 -7.03 -24.63 -5.52
CA PRO A 443 -5.82 -24.13 -6.17
C PRO A 443 -6.09 -23.51 -7.55
N LYS A 444 -7.10 -23.97 -8.30
CA LYS A 444 -7.42 -23.36 -9.60
C LYS A 444 -8.06 -21.99 -9.44
N SER A 445 -8.80 -21.78 -8.36
CA SER A 445 -9.34 -20.46 -8.03
C SER A 445 -8.21 -19.49 -7.68
N ALA A 446 -7.25 -19.92 -6.85
CA ALA A 446 -6.07 -19.11 -6.49
C ALA A 446 -5.23 -18.74 -7.73
N GLU A 447 -5.00 -19.69 -8.65
CA GLU A 447 -4.32 -19.43 -9.92
C GLU A 447 -5.04 -18.38 -10.78
N LYS A 448 -6.37 -18.50 -10.93
CA LYS A 448 -7.18 -17.52 -11.67
C LYS A 448 -7.14 -16.14 -11.02
N THR A 449 -7.23 -16.08 -9.69
CA THR A 449 -7.12 -14.83 -8.93
C THR A 449 -5.78 -14.14 -9.24
N GLY A 450 -4.65 -14.85 -9.11
CA GLY A 450 -3.32 -14.30 -9.45
C GLY A 450 -3.21 -13.87 -10.91
N ALA A 451 -3.83 -14.60 -11.84
CA ALA A 451 -3.82 -14.25 -13.26
C ALA A 451 -4.62 -12.98 -13.60
N ILE A 452 -5.74 -12.73 -12.91
CA ILE A 452 -6.50 -11.49 -13.06
C ILE A 452 -5.75 -10.32 -12.40
N THR A 453 -5.23 -10.51 -11.18
CA THR A 453 -4.40 -9.50 -10.50
C THR A 453 -3.25 -9.06 -11.39
N ALA A 454 -2.46 -10.00 -11.93
CA ALA A 454 -1.32 -9.70 -12.78
C ALA A 454 -1.69 -8.92 -14.05
N LYS A 455 -2.84 -9.22 -14.67
CA LYS A 455 -3.35 -8.48 -15.83
C LYS A 455 -3.67 -7.04 -15.49
N GLU A 456 -4.39 -6.81 -14.37
CA GLU A 456 -4.76 -5.46 -13.96
C GLU A 456 -3.52 -4.65 -13.53
N VAL A 457 -2.62 -5.24 -12.75
CA VAL A 457 -1.35 -4.62 -12.32
C VAL A 457 -0.47 -4.26 -13.51
N ARG A 458 -0.29 -5.16 -14.47
CA ARG A 458 0.49 -4.86 -15.68
C ARG A 458 -0.12 -3.77 -16.55
N SER A 459 -1.44 -3.72 -16.63
CA SER A 459 -2.15 -2.70 -17.41
C SER A 459 -1.89 -1.29 -16.89
N THR A 460 -1.53 -1.13 -15.61
CA THR A 460 -1.15 0.15 -15.01
C THR A 460 0.36 0.42 -15.06
N GLY A 461 1.12 -0.36 -15.84
CA GLY A 461 2.56 -0.21 -16.00
C GLY A 461 3.42 -0.89 -14.94
N VAL A 462 2.84 -1.48 -13.89
CA VAL A 462 3.58 -2.03 -12.76
C VAL A 462 4.04 -3.47 -13.04
N PRO A 463 5.36 -3.77 -13.03
CA PRO A 463 5.88 -5.09 -13.36
C PRO A 463 5.99 -6.09 -12.20
N TRP A 464 5.89 -5.63 -10.96
CA TRP A 464 6.25 -6.40 -9.78
C TRP A 464 5.22 -6.21 -8.67
N ASP A 465 4.73 -7.33 -8.15
CA ASP A 465 3.71 -7.41 -7.12
C ASP A 465 4.30 -8.09 -5.88
N PHE A 466 4.12 -7.45 -4.72
CA PHE A 466 4.52 -7.96 -3.41
C PHE A 466 3.53 -9.00 -2.87
N ALA A 467 3.26 -10.04 -3.67
CA ALA A 467 2.35 -11.14 -3.34
C ALA A 467 2.87 -12.46 -3.94
N PRO A 468 2.49 -13.62 -3.36
CA PRO A 468 1.59 -13.79 -2.21
C PRO A 468 2.29 -13.74 -0.83
N CYS A 469 1.51 -13.39 0.21
CA CYS A 469 1.85 -13.81 1.58
C CYS A 469 1.64 -15.32 1.69
N VAL A 470 2.73 -16.06 1.93
CA VAL A 470 2.74 -17.51 2.21
C VAL A 470 2.88 -17.76 3.71
N CYS A 471 2.37 -16.80 4.48
CA CYS A 471 2.35 -16.82 5.92
C CYS A 471 1.47 -17.97 6.41
N VAL A 472 1.88 -18.61 7.50
CA VAL A 472 1.07 -19.62 8.20
C VAL A 472 0.68 -19.00 9.53
N THR A 473 -0.56 -18.51 9.63
CA THR A 473 -1.07 -17.89 10.87
C THR A 473 -1.22 -18.95 11.96
N ARG A 474 -0.72 -18.68 13.16
CA ARG A 474 -0.77 -19.59 14.32
C ARG A 474 -1.50 -18.98 15.52
N ASP A 475 -1.80 -17.69 15.46
CA ASP A 475 -2.50 -16.96 16.50
C ASP A 475 -3.34 -15.83 15.89
N GLU A 476 -4.66 -15.98 15.95
CA GLU A 476 -5.57 -15.05 15.26
C GLU A 476 -5.68 -13.69 15.94
N ARG A 477 -4.96 -13.46 17.05
CA ARG A 477 -4.76 -12.10 17.58
C ARG A 477 -3.92 -11.22 16.66
N TRP A 478 -3.18 -11.81 15.73
CA TRP A 478 -2.34 -11.11 14.77
C TRP A 478 -3.17 -10.30 13.77
N GLY A 479 -2.86 -9.01 13.62
CA GLY A 479 -3.56 -8.09 12.73
C GLY A 479 -3.37 -8.36 11.23
N ARG A 480 -2.57 -9.36 10.84
CA ARG A 480 -2.41 -9.80 9.44
C ARG A 480 -2.91 -11.21 9.17
N SER A 481 -3.65 -11.81 10.10
CA SER A 481 -4.16 -13.18 9.95
C SER A 481 -4.94 -13.38 8.65
N TYR A 482 -5.65 -12.35 8.16
CA TYR A 482 -6.40 -12.40 6.90
C TYR A 482 -5.53 -12.50 5.65
N GLU A 483 -4.25 -12.11 5.73
CA GLU A 483 -3.28 -12.21 4.65
C GLU A 483 -2.75 -13.65 4.49
N ALA A 484 -2.91 -14.50 5.50
CA ALA A 484 -2.58 -15.92 5.41
C ALA A 484 -3.69 -16.72 4.73
N PHE A 485 -3.34 -17.74 3.94
CA PHE A 485 -4.33 -18.68 3.41
C PHE A 485 -4.95 -19.58 4.50
N GLY A 486 -4.28 -19.73 5.64
CA GLY A 486 -4.78 -20.49 6.79
C GLY A 486 -3.67 -20.91 7.75
N GLU A 487 -4.02 -21.75 8.72
CA GLU A 487 -3.12 -22.19 9.80
C GLU A 487 -2.30 -23.45 9.48
N ASP A 488 -2.66 -24.18 8.42
CA ASP A 488 -1.99 -25.42 8.00
C ASP A 488 -1.02 -25.14 6.84
N PRO A 489 0.29 -25.44 6.97
CA PRO A 489 1.24 -25.27 5.87
C PRO A 489 0.84 -26.02 4.60
N ALA A 490 0.18 -27.18 4.71
CA ALA A 490 -0.26 -27.94 3.53
C ALA A 490 -1.38 -27.23 2.74
N LEU A 491 -2.17 -26.37 3.40
CA LEU A 491 -3.16 -25.52 2.74
C LEU A 491 -2.47 -24.37 2.00
N VAL A 492 -1.52 -23.71 2.66
CA VAL A 492 -0.75 -22.61 2.08
C VAL A 492 -0.04 -23.08 0.80
N GLU A 493 0.70 -24.19 0.86
CA GLU A 493 1.38 -24.79 -0.31
C GLU A 493 0.42 -25.12 -1.47
N ALA A 494 -0.82 -25.50 -1.15
CA ALA A 494 -1.82 -25.80 -2.16
C ALA A 494 -2.32 -24.53 -2.87
N MET A 495 -2.43 -23.39 -2.17
CA MET A 495 -2.89 -22.11 -2.71
C MET A 495 -1.78 -21.33 -3.45
N GLU A 496 -0.52 -21.71 -3.29
CA GLU A 496 0.62 -21.09 -3.99
C GLU A 496 0.56 -21.22 -5.53
N THR A 497 -0.41 -21.92 -6.10
CA THR A 497 -0.75 -21.81 -7.54
C THR A 497 -1.06 -20.38 -7.98
N VAL A 498 -1.37 -19.47 -7.05
CA VAL A 498 -1.41 -18.01 -7.31
C VAL A 498 -0.13 -17.50 -7.98
N ILE A 499 1.05 -18.05 -7.63
CA ILE A 499 2.34 -17.70 -8.23
C ILE A 499 2.35 -18.03 -9.73
N GLN A 500 1.76 -19.16 -10.14
CA GLN A 500 1.64 -19.51 -11.56
C GLN A 500 0.66 -18.59 -12.29
N GLY A 501 -0.42 -18.16 -11.62
CA GLY A 501 -1.31 -17.14 -12.14
C GLY A 501 -0.57 -15.83 -12.45
N MET A 502 0.26 -15.40 -11.51
CA MET A 502 1.01 -14.14 -11.57
C MET A 502 2.17 -14.19 -12.57
N GLN A 503 3.02 -15.21 -12.53
CA GLN A 503 4.29 -15.27 -13.25
C GLN A 503 4.28 -16.19 -14.47
N GLY A 504 3.34 -17.13 -14.53
CA GLY A 504 3.30 -18.19 -15.55
C GLY A 504 4.16 -19.39 -15.16
N ALA A 505 4.80 -20.03 -16.14
CA ALA A 505 5.56 -21.25 -15.89
C ALA A 505 6.74 -21.03 -14.92
N PRO A 506 7.05 -22.01 -14.04
CA PRO A 506 8.17 -21.91 -13.08
C PRO A 506 9.54 -21.61 -13.69
N SER A 507 9.75 -21.90 -14.98
CA SER A 507 10.99 -21.58 -15.68
C SER A 507 11.17 -20.09 -15.98
N GLY A 508 10.18 -19.24 -15.69
CA GLY A 508 10.17 -17.81 -16.00
C GLY A 508 10.00 -17.48 -17.49
N LYS A 509 9.72 -18.46 -18.36
CA LYS A 509 9.62 -18.24 -19.82
C LYS A 509 8.47 -17.34 -20.22
N ASP A 510 7.43 -17.26 -19.38
CA ASP A 510 6.21 -16.48 -19.65
C ASP A 510 6.29 -15.07 -19.02
N LEU A 511 7.29 -14.80 -18.18
CA LEU A 511 7.36 -13.62 -17.33
C LEU A 511 7.49 -12.29 -18.09
N HIS A 512 7.98 -12.34 -19.33
CA HIS A 512 8.11 -11.19 -20.23
C HIS A 512 6.79 -10.76 -20.89
N ARG A 513 5.70 -11.52 -20.70
CA ARG A 513 4.39 -11.20 -21.28
C ARG A 513 3.77 -10.01 -20.56
N ASN A 514 2.95 -9.25 -21.28
CA ASN A 514 2.23 -8.08 -20.79
C ASN A 514 1.05 -8.41 -19.84
N ASP A 515 0.84 -9.70 -19.53
CA ASP A 515 -0.21 -10.19 -18.63
C ASP A 515 0.36 -10.94 -17.40
N LYS A 516 1.65 -10.74 -17.09
CA LYS A 516 2.36 -11.44 -16.00
C LYS A 516 3.19 -10.46 -15.18
N VAL A 517 3.20 -10.59 -13.86
CA VAL A 517 4.04 -9.79 -12.95
C VAL A 517 5.09 -10.67 -12.30
N LEU A 518 6.20 -10.08 -11.84
CA LEU A 518 7.08 -10.73 -10.87
C LEU A 518 6.31 -10.86 -9.54
N GLY A 519 6.32 -12.02 -8.91
CA GLY A 519 5.71 -12.23 -7.59
C GLY A 519 6.76 -12.25 -6.48
N SER A 520 6.32 -11.93 -5.25
CA SER A 520 7.13 -11.94 -4.04
C SER A 520 6.51 -12.84 -2.97
N ALA A 521 7.14 -13.96 -2.64
CA ALA A 521 6.70 -14.77 -1.50
C ALA A 521 7.12 -14.08 -0.19
N LYS A 522 6.17 -13.83 0.70
CA LYS A 522 6.39 -13.07 1.94
C LYS A 522 5.65 -13.62 3.18
N HIS A 523 6.10 -13.39 4.42
CA HIS A 523 7.39 -12.80 4.78
C HIS A 523 8.33 -13.84 5.38
N PHE A 524 9.53 -13.97 4.82
CA PHE A 524 10.51 -15.01 5.16
C PHE A 524 11.25 -14.68 6.48
N VAL A 525 11.11 -15.43 7.57
CA VAL A 525 10.19 -16.53 7.78
C VAL A 525 9.68 -16.50 9.21
N GLY A 526 8.44 -16.97 9.40
CA GLY A 526 7.85 -17.12 10.72
C GLY A 526 6.96 -15.97 11.17
N ASP A 527 6.64 -15.03 10.28
CA ASP A 527 5.76 -13.88 10.56
C ASP A 527 4.44 -14.26 11.24
N GLY A 528 3.73 -15.28 10.72
CA GLY A 528 2.46 -15.75 11.31
C GLY A 528 2.60 -16.56 12.60
N GLY A 529 3.81 -16.74 13.12
CA GLY A 529 4.12 -17.53 14.32
C GLY A 529 4.62 -16.71 15.52
N THR A 530 4.49 -15.39 15.47
CA THR A 530 4.98 -14.53 16.57
C THR A 530 4.20 -14.76 17.85
N GLU A 531 4.89 -14.68 18.98
CA GLU A 531 4.28 -14.87 20.31
C GLU A 531 3.51 -13.60 20.72
N TYR A 532 2.27 -13.75 21.19
CA TYR A 532 1.48 -12.62 21.71
C TYR A 532 2.18 -11.95 22.90
N GLY A 533 2.27 -10.62 22.87
CA GLY A 533 2.99 -9.78 23.84
C GLY A 533 4.50 -9.64 23.59
N SER A 534 5.04 -10.22 22.51
CA SER A 534 6.48 -10.18 22.22
C SER A 534 6.91 -9.02 21.31
N ALA A 535 5.95 -8.28 20.73
CA ALA A 535 6.25 -7.14 19.88
C ALA A 535 6.89 -5.99 20.66
N THR A 536 7.85 -5.32 20.02
CA THR A 536 8.56 -4.15 20.58
C THR A 536 8.36 -2.89 19.74
N THR A 537 7.56 -2.98 18.67
CA THR A 537 7.31 -1.89 17.73
C THR A 537 6.02 -1.16 18.11
N GLY A 538 6.13 0.13 18.43
CA GLY A 538 4.96 0.98 18.69
C GLY A 538 4.02 0.39 19.74
N SER A 539 2.72 0.36 19.42
CA SER A 539 1.66 -0.20 20.27
C SER A 539 1.27 -1.64 19.91
N TYR A 540 2.05 -2.30 19.04
CA TYR A 540 1.72 -3.64 18.55
C TYR A 540 1.85 -4.65 19.69
N THR A 541 1.01 -5.68 19.66
CA THR A 541 1.04 -6.72 20.69
C THR A 541 1.68 -8.01 20.17
N ILE A 542 1.60 -8.30 18.87
CA ILE A 542 2.06 -9.56 18.29
C ILE A 542 2.74 -9.38 16.93
N ASP A 543 2.29 -8.44 16.09
CA ASP A 543 2.93 -8.17 14.80
C ASP A 543 4.39 -7.72 14.98
N GLN A 544 5.26 -8.16 14.08
CA GLN A 544 6.72 -7.92 14.14
C GLN A 544 7.42 -8.42 15.42
N GLY A 545 6.75 -9.26 16.22
CA GLY A 545 7.27 -9.84 17.45
C GLY A 545 8.31 -10.95 17.23
N VAL A 546 8.38 -11.86 18.20
CA VAL A 546 9.33 -12.97 18.22
C VAL A 546 8.62 -14.29 17.93
N THR A 547 9.08 -14.99 16.90
CA THR A 547 8.65 -16.36 16.61
C THR A 547 9.59 -17.34 17.30
N LYS A 548 9.11 -17.95 18.39
CA LYS A 548 9.85 -18.95 19.18
C LYS A 548 9.47 -20.35 18.75
N VAL A 549 10.41 -21.08 18.17
CA VAL A 549 10.14 -22.40 17.56
C VAL A 549 11.30 -23.36 17.72
N THR A 550 11.01 -24.65 17.78
CA THR A 550 12.06 -25.67 17.56
C THR A 550 12.46 -25.71 16.09
N ARG A 551 13.67 -26.23 15.79
CA ARG A 551 14.09 -26.44 14.40
C ARG A 551 13.10 -27.30 13.62
N GLN A 552 12.51 -28.32 14.25
CA GLN A 552 11.56 -29.22 13.60
C GLN A 552 10.26 -28.50 13.23
N GLU A 553 9.73 -27.67 14.13
CA GLU A 553 8.52 -26.87 13.87
C GLU A 553 8.78 -25.80 12.80
N LEU A 554 9.93 -25.12 12.85
CA LEU A 554 10.34 -24.17 11.82
C LEU A 554 10.34 -24.80 10.42
N GLU A 555 10.90 -26.00 10.27
CA GLU A 555 10.89 -26.74 9.00
C GLU A 555 9.47 -27.15 8.59
N ALA A 556 8.70 -27.71 9.52
CA ALA A 556 7.41 -28.29 9.22
C ALA A 556 6.31 -27.26 8.94
N VAL A 557 6.39 -26.07 9.54
CA VAL A 557 5.34 -25.05 9.50
C VAL A 557 5.77 -23.87 8.64
N HIS A 558 6.84 -23.18 9.01
CA HIS A 558 7.10 -21.86 8.41
C HIS A 558 8.02 -21.90 7.20
N LEU A 559 8.96 -22.84 7.09
CA LEU A 559 9.86 -22.97 5.94
C LEU A 559 9.26 -23.76 4.76
N SER A 560 8.33 -24.67 5.02
CA SER A 560 7.75 -25.55 3.99
C SER A 560 7.08 -24.78 2.85
N PRO A 561 6.25 -23.74 3.09
CA PRO A 561 5.68 -22.92 2.02
C PRO A 561 6.75 -22.23 1.15
N PHE A 562 7.82 -21.70 1.75
CA PHE A 562 8.90 -21.08 0.98
C PHE A 562 9.65 -22.07 0.07
N ALA A 563 9.83 -23.32 0.51
CA ALA A 563 10.39 -24.35 -0.36
C ALA A 563 9.49 -24.64 -1.58
N GLU A 564 8.17 -24.66 -1.40
CA GLU A 564 7.22 -24.80 -2.51
C GLU A 564 7.22 -23.55 -3.42
N SER A 565 7.33 -22.34 -2.85
CA SER A 565 7.42 -21.09 -3.61
C SER A 565 8.66 -21.04 -4.50
N VAL A 566 9.82 -21.45 -3.99
CA VAL A 566 11.06 -21.55 -4.76
C VAL A 566 10.92 -22.56 -5.90
N LYS A 567 10.33 -23.73 -5.63
CA LYS A 567 10.05 -24.76 -6.65
C LYS A 567 9.06 -24.29 -7.71
N ARG A 568 8.11 -23.42 -7.34
CA ARG A 568 7.17 -22.75 -8.25
C ARG A 568 7.81 -21.59 -9.02
N GLY A 569 9.08 -21.28 -8.76
CA GLY A 569 9.86 -20.29 -9.50
C GLY A 569 9.54 -18.86 -9.11
N VAL A 570 9.16 -18.59 -7.85
CA VAL A 570 8.90 -17.22 -7.36
C VAL A 570 10.10 -16.29 -7.65
N GLY A 571 9.81 -15.07 -8.08
CA GLY A 571 10.82 -14.12 -8.56
C GLY A 571 11.59 -13.43 -7.45
N THR A 572 10.89 -13.09 -6.36
CA THR A 572 11.45 -12.41 -5.19
C THR A 572 10.97 -13.02 -3.89
N ILE A 573 11.73 -12.81 -2.81
CA ILE A 573 11.33 -13.14 -1.45
C ILE A 573 11.58 -11.93 -0.57
N MET A 574 10.62 -11.64 0.30
CA MET A 574 10.71 -10.53 1.26
C MET A 574 10.84 -11.09 2.67
N PRO A 575 11.94 -10.85 3.41
CA PRO A 575 12.05 -11.29 4.80
C PRO A 575 11.10 -10.56 5.75
N SER A 576 10.66 -11.23 6.81
CA SER A 576 9.76 -10.70 7.84
C SER A 576 10.43 -9.67 8.74
N TYR A 577 9.69 -8.68 9.24
CA TYR A 577 10.15 -7.85 10.36
C TYR A 577 10.47 -8.62 11.64
N SER A 578 9.82 -9.78 11.82
CA SER A 578 9.90 -10.57 13.05
C SER A 578 11.32 -11.01 13.36
N SER A 579 11.55 -11.24 14.66
CA SER A 579 12.73 -11.97 15.12
C SER A 579 12.41 -13.46 15.17
N LEU A 580 13.37 -14.28 14.78
CA LEU A 580 13.29 -15.73 14.91
C LEU A 580 14.16 -16.20 16.07
N ASP A 581 13.58 -16.96 17.00
CA ASP A 581 14.28 -17.61 18.11
C ASP A 581 14.19 -19.14 17.94
N ILE A 582 15.29 -19.75 17.51
CA ILE A 582 15.37 -21.19 17.30
C ILE A 582 15.79 -21.86 18.61
N LEU A 583 14.83 -22.47 19.29
CA LEU A 583 15.05 -23.05 20.61
C LEU A 583 16.17 -24.11 20.59
N GLY A 584 17.16 -23.90 21.46
CA GLY A 584 18.31 -24.79 21.65
C GLY A 584 19.55 -24.46 20.82
N ASP A 585 19.54 -23.41 19.99
CA ASP A 585 20.71 -22.99 19.21
C ASP A 585 21.67 -22.04 19.97
N GLY A 586 21.21 -21.47 21.09
CA GLY A 586 21.97 -20.57 21.96
C GLY A 586 22.14 -19.14 21.43
N LYS A 587 21.42 -18.74 20.38
CA LYS A 587 21.51 -17.40 19.77
C LYS A 587 20.44 -16.43 20.26
N GLY A 588 19.31 -16.95 20.75
CA GLY A 588 18.15 -16.14 21.11
C GLY A 588 17.48 -15.53 19.88
N PRO A 589 16.59 -14.53 20.07
CA PRO A 589 15.86 -13.91 18.96
C PRO A 589 16.79 -13.09 18.05
N VAL A 590 16.75 -13.38 16.75
CA VAL A 590 17.50 -12.64 15.71
C VAL A 590 16.53 -12.08 14.67
N LYS A 591 16.61 -10.77 14.40
CA LYS A 591 15.84 -10.13 13.31
C LYS A 591 16.11 -10.80 11.98
N MET A 592 15.06 -11.14 11.23
CA MET A 592 15.23 -11.87 9.96
C MET A 592 16.06 -11.10 8.92
N HIS A 593 15.98 -9.77 8.89
CA HIS A 593 16.84 -8.93 8.03
C HIS A 593 18.33 -8.97 8.39
N ALA A 594 18.70 -9.53 9.55
CA ALA A 594 20.08 -9.79 9.96
C ALA A 594 20.45 -11.29 9.93
N HIS A 595 19.53 -12.19 9.57
CA HIS A 595 19.68 -13.62 9.79
C HIS A 595 20.39 -14.36 8.64
N ALA A 596 21.71 -14.17 8.53
CA ALA A 596 22.54 -14.72 7.45
C ALA A 596 22.37 -16.23 7.20
N GLU A 597 22.24 -17.03 8.26
CA GLU A 597 22.05 -18.49 8.14
C GLU A 597 20.73 -18.84 7.43
N MET A 598 19.65 -18.10 7.69
CA MET A 598 18.36 -18.38 7.07
C MET A 598 18.35 -17.87 5.62
N ILE A 599 18.88 -16.67 5.37
CA ILE A 599 18.84 -16.08 4.03
C ILE A 599 19.87 -16.73 3.09
N ASN A 600 21.15 -16.77 3.46
CA ASN A 600 22.16 -17.38 2.60
C ASN A 600 22.09 -18.92 2.70
N GLY A 601 22.18 -19.48 3.91
CA GLY A 601 22.31 -20.93 4.10
C GLY A 601 21.05 -21.72 3.77
N VAL A 602 19.88 -21.28 4.26
CA VAL A 602 18.62 -22.01 4.03
C VAL A 602 17.98 -21.61 2.70
N LEU A 603 17.73 -20.33 2.47
CA LEU A 603 16.97 -19.90 1.30
C LEU A 603 17.78 -19.96 0.00
N LYS A 604 18.95 -19.30 -0.05
CA LYS A 604 19.75 -19.24 -1.28
C LYS A 604 20.43 -20.58 -1.56
N ASP A 605 21.12 -21.16 -0.58
CA ASP A 605 21.94 -22.35 -0.79
C ASP A 605 21.11 -23.64 -0.75
N ARG A 606 20.41 -23.92 0.36
CA ARG A 606 19.69 -25.20 0.54
C ARG A 606 18.43 -25.30 -0.32
N MET A 607 17.62 -24.26 -0.42
CA MET A 607 16.41 -24.26 -1.27
C MET A 607 16.72 -23.94 -2.74
N GLY A 608 17.90 -23.38 -3.04
CA GLY A 608 18.31 -23.06 -4.41
C GLY A 608 17.62 -21.84 -5.00
N PHE A 609 17.28 -20.85 -4.18
CA PHE A 609 16.61 -19.64 -4.66
C PHE A 609 17.50 -18.80 -5.57
N GLU A 610 17.11 -18.66 -6.84
CA GLU A 610 17.83 -17.89 -7.88
C GLU A 610 17.31 -16.45 -8.05
N GLY A 611 16.22 -16.08 -7.38
CA GLY A 611 15.68 -14.72 -7.40
C GLY A 611 16.50 -13.75 -6.54
N PHE A 612 15.92 -12.57 -6.27
CA PHE A 612 16.52 -11.61 -5.36
C PHE A 612 15.69 -11.42 -4.10
N VAL A 613 16.36 -11.14 -2.98
CA VAL A 613 15.78 -10.91 -1.66
C VAL A 613 15.63 -9.41 -1.45
N ILE A 614 14.41 -8.93 -1.21
CA ILE A 614 14.12 -7.53 -0.90
C ILE A 614 13.78 -7.35 0.58
N SER A 615 14.25 -6.31 1.26
CA SER A 615 13.79 -6.00 2.62
C SER A 615 12.29 -5.66 2.67
N ASP A 616 11.70 -5.72 3.86
CA ASP A 616 10.40 -5.08 4.08
C ASP A 616 10.61 -3.56 4.30
N TRP A 617 9.55 -2.79 4.42
CA TRP A 617 9.57 -1.32 4.52
C TRP A 617 10.39 -0.84 5.73
N GLN A 618 11.52 -0.14 5.52
CA GLN A 618 12.41 0.33 6.61
C GLN A 618 12.85 -0.78 7.57
N ALA A 619 12.87 -2.03 7.13
CA ALA A 619 13.07 -3.14 8.06
C ALA A 619 14.51 -3.28 8.56
N ILE A 620 15.49 -2.76 7.80
CA ILE A 620 16.88 -2.79 8.24
C ILE A 620 17.10 -1.85 9.43
N ASP A 621 16.29 -0.79 9.54
CA ASP A 621 16.31 0.20 10.62
C ASP A 621 15.83 -0.39 11.96
N GLN A 622 15.22 -1.59 11.95
CA GLN A 622 14.87 -2.34 13.15
C GLN A 622 15.97 -3.31 13.62
N ILE A 623 17.10 -3.37 12.91
CA ILE A 623 18.27 -4.11 13.38
C ILE A 623 18.87 -3.35 14.57
N PRO A 624 19.29 -4.03 15.66
CA PRO A 624 19.94 -3.34 16.76
C PRO A 624 21.29 -2.77 16.32
N GLY A 625 21.43 -1.45 16.28
CA GLY A 625 22.68 -0.82 15.84
C GLY A 625 22.56 0.66 15.49
N ASP A 626 23.57 1.14 14.77
CA ASP A 626 23.51 2.37 13.98
C ASP A 626 23.25 2.06 12.51
N TYR A 627 22.78 3.06 11.76
CA TYR A 627 22.39 2.87 10.35
C TYR A 627 23.51 2.27 9.47
N PRO A 628 24.80 2.68 9.57
CA PRO A 628 25.89 1.99 8.88
C PRO A 628 26.05 0.51 9.25
N SER A 629 25.88 0.18 10.53
CA SER A 629 25.91 -1.21 10.99
C SER A 629 24.72 -2.03 10.49
N ASP A 630 23.55 -1.42 10.35
CA ASP A 630 22.33 -2.07 9.86
C ASP A 630 22.44 -2.36 8.37
N VAL A 631 22.94 -1.39 7.59
CA VAL A 631 23.28 -1.55 6.16
C VAL A 631 24.30 -2.67 5.99
N ARG A 632 25.40 -2.66 6.76
CA ARG A 632 26.41 -3.71 6.70
C ARG A 632 25.84 -5.09 7.04
N THR A 633 25.08 -5.18 8.12
CA THR A 633 24.55 -6.44 8.64
C THR A 633 23.54 -7.04 7.68
N SER A 634 22.59 -6.26 7.19
CA SER A 634 21.55 -6.72 6.26
C SER A 634 22.11 -7.18 4.91
N ILE A 635 23.02 -6.41 4.32
CA ILE A 635 23.64 -6.78 3.04
C ILE A 635 24.49 -8.04 3.18
N ASN A 636 25.30 -8.16 4.25
CA ASN A 636 26.07 -9.37 4.50
C ASN A 636 25.20 -10.57 4.88
N ALA A 637 24.03 -10.35 5.50
CA ALA A 637 23.03 -11.39 5.74
C ALA A 637 22.43 -11.94 4.44
N GLY A 638 22.53 -11.20 3.34
CA GLY A 638 22.21 -11.67 2.00
C GLY A 638 21.04 -10.95 1.34
N LEU A 639 20.63 -9.80 1.85
CA LEU A 639 19.66 -8.95 1.16
C LEU A 639 20.26 -8.41 -0.14
N ASP A 640 19.45 -8.39 -1.19
CA ASP A 640 19.86 -7.96 -2.53
C ASP A 640 19.36 -6.57 -2.87
N MET A 641 18.14 -6.22 -2.44
CA MET A 641 17.52 -4.91 -2.60
C MET A 641 16.98 -4.42 -1.26
N ILE A 642 17.15 -3.14 -0.95
CA ILE A 642 16.64 -2.52 0.28
C ILE A 642 15.48 -1.59 -0.05
N MET A 643 14.33 -1.85 0.56
CA MET A 643 13.18 -0.95 0.61
C MET A 643 13.45 0.12 1.68
N VAL A 644 14.12 1.21 1.28
CA VAL A 644 14.72 2.17 2.21
C VAL A 644 13.67 2.92 3.06
N PRO A 645 12.52 3.33 2.52
CA PRO A 645 12.27 3.83 1.18
C PRO A 645 12.43 5.36 1.07
N THR A 646 12.63 6.07 2.18
CA THR A 646 12.72 7.55 2.22
C THR A 646 14.16 8.06 2.19
N ALA A 647 15.05 7.48 2.98
CA ALA A 647 16.45 7.88 3.11
C ALA A 647 17.38 7.32 2.00
N TYR A 648 16.89 7.18 0.76
CA TYR A 648 17.63 6.48 -0.32
C TYR A 648 18.98 7.14 -0.66
N GLN A 649 19.10 8.46 -0.52
CA GLN A 649 20.36 9.18 -0.72
C GLN A 649 21.40 8.82 0.35
N GLU A 650 20.96 8.66 1.60
CA GLU A 650 21.81 8.25 2.72
C GLU A 650 22.19 6.77 2.59
N PHE A 651 21.21 5.90 2.31
CA PHE A 651 21.45 4.47 2.08
C PHE A 651 22.54 4.23 1.01
N THR A 652 22.40 4.85 -0.17
CA THR A 652 23.36 4.67 -1.27
C THR A 652 24.75 5.18 -0.89
N LYS A 653 24.85 6.29 -0.17
CA LYS A 653 26.11 6.81 0.37
C LYS A 653 26.74 5.81 1.34
N THR A 654 26.01 5.38 2.36
CA THR A 654 26.47 4.47 3.41
C THR A 654 26.89 3.12 2.83
N LEU A 655 26.13 2.55 1.89
CA LEU A 655 26.50 1.31 1.21
C LEU A 655 27.85 1.42 0.49
N LYS A 656 28.07 2.52 -0.25
CA LYS A 656 29.36 2.77 -0.93
C LYS A 656 30.51 2.89 0.07
N GLU A 657 30.28 3.55 1.20
CA GLU A 657 31.28 3.72 2.26
C GLU A 657 31.64 2.38 2.93
N GLU A 658 30.65 1.54 3.24
CA GLU A 658 30.87 0.19 3.80
C GLU A 658 31.60 -0.74 2.82
N VAL A 659 31.34 -0.62 1.51
CA VAL A 659 32.07 -1.36 0.46
C VAL A 659 33.50 -0.84 0.31
N ALA A 660 33.70 0.48 0.27
CA ALA A 660 35.03 1.09 0.18
C ALA A 660 35.90 0.76 1.41
N ALA A 661 35.28 0.62 2.58
CA ALA A 661 35.94 0.18 3.80
C ALA A 661 36.20 -1.34 3.87
N GLY A 662 35.77 -2.12 2.87
CA GLY A 662 35.96 -3.57 2.81
C GLY A 662 35.09 -4.37 3.78
N ARG A 663 34.11 -3.73 4.43
CA ARG A 663 33.19 -4.39 5.38
C ARG A 663 32.02 -5.08 4.68
N ILE A 664 31.71 -4.66 3.46
CA ILE A 664 30.88 -5.40 2.50
C ILE A 664 31.76 -5.72 1.29
N SER A 665 31.83 -6.99 0.90
CA SER A 665 32.68 -7.40 -0.22
C SER A 665 32.09 -7.01 -1.57
N GLN A 666 32.93 -6.70 -2.57
CA GLN A 666 32.46 -6.47 -3.95
C GLN A 666 31.71 -7.69 -4.51
N ALA A 667 32.10 -8.91 -4.12
CA ALA A 667 31.42 -10.14 -4.53
C ALA A 667 29.96 -10.21 -4.02
N ARG A 668 29.69 -9.71 -2.81
CA ARG A 668 28.32 -9.62 -2.24
C ARG A 668 27.45 -8.64 -3.03
N ILE A 669 28.01 -7.50 -3.41
CA ILE A 669 27.34 -6.51 -4.27
C ILE A 669 27.08 -7.09 -5.66
N ASP A 670 28.05 -7.80 -6.23
CA ASP A 670 27.94 -8.41 -7.55
C ASP A 670 26.89 -9.53 -7.59
N ASP A 671 26.77 -10.35 -6.54
CA ASP A 671 25.68 -11.34 -6.39
C ASP A 671 24.31 -10.65 -6.35
N ALA A 672 24.15 -9.64 -5.49
CA ALA A 672 22.90 -8.89 -5.34
C ALA A 672 22.43 -8.28 -6.67
N VAL A 673 23.31 -7.52 -7.33
CA VAL A 673 23.01 -6.85 -8.59
C VAL A 673 22.76 -7.88 -9.71
N SER A 674 23.51 -9.00 -9.74
CA SER A 674 23.25 -10.06 -10.73
C SER A 674 21.85 -10.65 -10.62
N ARG A 675 21.35 -10.88 -9.39
CA ARG A 675 20.00 -11.40 -9.15
C ARG A 675 18.93 -10.41 -9.57
N ILE A 676 19.10 -9.13 -9.24
CA ILE A 676 18.19 -8.04 -9.65
C ILE A 676 18.14 -7.93 -11.17
N LEU A 677 19.30 -7.82 -11.84
CA LEU A 677 19.38 -7.71 -13.29
C LEU A 677 18.79 -8.94 -14.00
N THR A 678 19.01 -10.15 -13.45
CA THR A 678 18.43 -11.38 -14.00
C THR A 678 16.91 -11.30 -14.07
N GLN A 679 16.24 -10.85 -13.00
CA GLN A 679 14.78 -10.71 -13.01
C GLN A 679 14.32 -9.59 -13.96
N LYS A 680 15.02 -8.45 -14.01
CA LYS A 680 14.71 -7.37 -14.97
C LYS A 680 14.79 -7.82 -16.43
N PHE A 681 15.80 -8.62 -16.78
CA PHE A 681 15.89 -9.22 -18.12
C PHE A 681 14.80 -10.27 -18.37
N ARG A 682 14.48 -11.14 -17.40
CA ARG A 682 13.40 -12.14 -17.55
C ARG A 682 12.02 -11.49 -17.69
N LEU A 683 11.79 -10.34 -17.07
CA LEU A 683 10.59 -9.52 -17.23
C LEU A 683 10.52 -8.81 -18.59
N GLY A 684 11.59 -8.85 -19.38
CA GLY A 684 11.67 -8.13 -20.66
C GLY A 684 11.72 -6.61 -20.52
N LEU A 685 12.08 -6.07 -19.34
CA LEU A 685 12.06 -4.62 -19.09
C LEU A 685 13.08 -3.86 -19.95
N PHE A 686 14.18 -4.50 -20.35
CA PHE A 686 15.15 -3.89 -21.28
C PHE A 686 14.59 -3.74 -22.69
N GLU A 687 13.66 -4.61 -23.09
CA GLU A 687 13.01 -4.54 -24.40
C GLU A 687 11.73 -3.69 -24.37
N LYS A 688 11.01 -3.72 -23.25
CA LYS A 688 9.71 -3.05 -23.04
C LYS A 688 9.67 -2.40 -21.65
N PRO A 689 10.35 -1.25 -21.46
CA PRO A 689 10.42 -0.60 -20.15
C PRO A 689 9.14 0.14 -19.77
N TYR A 690 8.27 0.44 -20.73
CA TYR A 690 7.07 1.26 -20.56
C TYR A 690 5.80 0.42 -20.39
N ALA A 691 4.76 1.05 -19.85
CA ALA A 691 3.44 0.48 -19.65
C ALA A 691 2.80 0.04 -20.98
N ASP A 692 2.17 -1.15 -20.96
CA ASP A 692 1.32 -1.60 -22.04
C ASP A 692 -0.15 -1.33 -21.67
N THR A 693 -0.71 -0.26 -22.24
CA THR A 693 -2.07 0.19 -21.94
C THR A 693 -3.13 -0.45 -22.84
N THR A 694 -2.78 -1.44 -23.67
CA THR A 694 -3.74 -2.13 -24.55
C THR A 694 -4.88 -2.82 -23.79
N HIS A 695 -4.66 -3.17 -22.53
CA HIS A 695 -5.64 -3.81 -21.65
C HIS A 695 -6.17 -2.91 -20.53
N LEU A 696 -5.87 -1.61 -20.59
CA LEU A 696 -6.27 -0.65 -19.55
C LEU A 696 -7.79 -0.62 -19.30
N SER A 697 -8.60 -0.75 -20.36
CA SER A 697 -10.06 -0.79 -20.25
C SER A 697 -10.62 -2.09 -19.66
N LYS A 698 -9.76 -3.09 -19.39
CA LYS A 698 -10.13 -4.36 -18.75
C LYS A 698 -9.97 -4.33 -17.24
N VAL A 699 -9.27 -3.34 -16.69
CA VAL A 699 -9.18 -3.13 -15.24
C VAL A 699 -10.59 -2.96 -14.67
N GLY A 700 -10.95 -3.78 -13.69
CA GLY A 700 -12.29 -3.75 -13.09
C GLY A 700 -13.41 -4.28 -13.98
N SER A 701 -13.10 -4.98 -15.07
CA SER A 701 -14.12 -5.43 -16.03
C SER A 701 -15.06 -6.50 -15.45
N ALA A 702 -16.25 -6.64 -16.02
CA ALA A 702 -17.21 -7.66 -15.62
C ALA A 702 -16.66 -9.10 -15.71
N GLU A 703 -15.74 -9.36 -16.65
CA GLU A 703 -15.05 -10.65 -16.79
C GLU A 703 -14.16 -10.94 -15.58
N HIS A 704 -13.38 -9.95 -15.15
CA HIS A 704 -12.50 -10.07 -13.99
C HIS A 704 -13.32 -10.18 -12.70
N ARG A 705 -14.36 -9.34 -12.55
CA ARG A 705 -15.30 -9.38 -11.43
C ARG A 705 -16.06 -10.70 -11.33
N ALA A 706 -16.32 -11.38 -12.45
CA ALA A 706 -16.93 -12.73 -12.42
C ALA A 706 -16.01 -13.78 -11.75
N VAL A 707 -14.69 -13.65 -11.90
CA VAL A 707 -13.71 -14.50 -11.20
C VAL A 707 -13.73 -14.19 -9.70
N ALA A 708 -13.71 -12.91 -9.31
CA ALA A 708 -13.82 -12.50 -7.92
C ALA A 708 -15.13 -13.00 -7.28
N ARG A 709 -16.28 -12.86 -7.95
CA ARG A 709 -17.57 -13.40 -7.51
C ARG A 709 -17.54 -14.91 -7.29
N GLU A 710 -16.89 -15.67 -8.18
CA GLU A 710 -16.72 -17.12 -8.02
C GLU A 710 -15.87 -17.44 -6.78
N ALA A 711 -14.77 -16.71 -6.57
CA ALA A 711 -13.90 -16.87 -5.41
C ALA A 711 -14.64 -16.51 -4.11
N VAL A 712 -15.40 -15.42 -4.08
CA VAL A 712 -16.26 -15.02 -2.96
C VAL A 712 -17.24 -16.14 -2.61
N ALA A 713 -17.95 -16.68 -3.59
CA ALA A 713 -18.93 -17.75 -3.32
C ALA A 713 -18.27 -19.01 -2.72
N LYS A 714 -17.03 -19.32 -3.11
CA LYS A 714 -16.26 -20.44 -2.55
C LYS A 714 -15.70 -20.15 -1.16
N SER A 715 -15.44 -18.88 -0.84
CA SER A 715 -14.87 -18.49 0.46
C SER A 715 -15.88 -18.59 1.61
N GLN A 716 -17.19 -18.49 1.32
CA GLN A 716 -18.22 -18.50 2.35
C GLN A 716 -18.29 -19.85 3.07
N VAL A 717 -18.10 -19.83 4.39
CA VAL A 717 -18.13 -21.04 5.25
C VAL A 717 -19.41 -21.05 6.08
N LEU A 718 -20.28 -22.03 5.85
CA LEU A 718 -21.50 -22.22 6.62
C LEU A 718 -21.19 -23.00 7.90
N LEU A 719 -21.13 -22.33 9.05
CA LEU A 719 -20.77 -22.94 10.34
C LEU A 719 -21.95 -23.64 11.01
N LYS A 720 -23.14 -23.06 10.87
CA LYS A 720 -24.40 -23.51 11.48
C LYS A 720 -25.56 -23.29 10.50
N ASN A 721 -26.54 -24.19 10.46
CA ASN A 721 -27.75 -24.04 9.63
C ASN A 721 -28.95 -24.83 10.19
N GLU A 722 -29.37 -24.50 11.41
CA GLU A 722 -30.50 -25.15 12.07
C GLU A 722 -31.83 -24.83 11.38
N GLY A 723 -32.67 -25.86 11.22
CA GLY A 723 -33.98 -25.72 10.57
C GLY A 723 -33.91 -25.37 9.08
N ALA A 724 -32.73 -25.55 8.45
CA ALA A 724 -32.47 -25.27 7.05
C ALA A 724 -32.90 -23.85 6.63
N VAL A 725 -32.48 -22.84 7.40
CA VAL A 725 -32.72 -21.42 7.10
C VAL A 725 -32.10 -21.03 5.75
N LEU A 726 -30.89 -21.51 5.48
CA LEU A 726 -30.23 -21.33 4.18
C LEU A 726 -30.36 -22.60 3.32
N PRO A 727 -30.59 -22.47 1.99
CA PRO A 727 -30.67 -21.21 1.25
C PRO A 727 -32.01 -20.49 1.42
N LEU A 728 -31.97 -19.15 1.34
CA LEU A 728 -33.11 -18.27 1.24
C LEU A 728 -33.88 -18.52 -0.07
N LYS A 729 -35.19 -18.37 -0.04
CA LYS A 729 -36.04 -18.43 -1.23
C LYS A 729 -36.15 -17.04 -1.85
N PRO A 730 -36.07 -16.91 -3.19
CA PRO A 730 -36.16 -15.61 -3.85
C PRO A 730 -37.43 -14.80 -3.57
N ASN A 731 -38.52 -15.43 -3.11
CA ASN A 731 -39.80 -14.78 -2.82
C ASN A 731 -40.05 -14.52 -1.33
N GLN A 732 -39.09 -14.77 -0.44
CA GLN A 732 -39.21 -14.44 0.97
C GLN A 732 -39.09 -12.93 1.21
N LYS A 733 -39.80 -12.43 2.21
CA LYS A 733 -39.55 -11.11 2.80
C LYS A 733 -38.39 -11.21 3.76
N VAL A 734 -37.28 -10.55 3.44
CA VAL A 734 -36.02 -10.63 4.19
C VAL A 734 -35.80 -9.33 4.94
N TYR A 735 -35.58 -9.42 6.26
CA TYR A 735 -35.13 -8.28 7.06
C TYR A 735 -33.60 -8.31 7.16
N VAL A 736 -32.93 -7.25 6.70
CA VAL A 736 -31.47 -7.13 6.72
C VAL A 736 -31.05 -6.06 7.73
N ALA A 737 -30.07 -6.38 8.57
CA ALA A 737 -29.46 -5.46 9.53
C ALA A 737 -27.95 -5.68 9.66
N GLY A 738 -27.31 -4.88 10.51
CA GLY A 738 -25.90 -5.01 10.90
C GLY A 738 -24.99 -3.98 10.22
N SER A 739 -23.88 -3.68 10.90
CA SER A 739 -22.89 -2.67 10.53
C SER A 739 -22.31 -2.86 9.12
N ASN A 740 -22.18 -4.11 8.67
CA ASN A 740 -21.43 -4.51 7.47
C ASN A 740 -22.34 -4.92 6.30
N ALA A 741 -23.66 -4.73 6.41
CA ALA A 741 -24.60 -5.14 5.36
C ALA A 741 -24.47 -4.31 4.07
N ASP A 742 -24.22 -3.00 4.19
CA ASP A 742 -24.19 -2.05 3.07
C ASP A 742 -22.92 -1.19 3.09
N ASP A 743 -21.78 -1.82 3.31
CA ASP A 743 -20.48 -1.15 3.43
C ASP A 743 -19.40 -1.89 2.62
N ILE A 744 -19.04 -1.32 1.46
CA ILE A 744 -18.06 -1.92 0.55
C ILE A 744 -16.64 -1.92 1.15
N GLY A 745 -16.32 -0.90 1.96
CA GLY A 745 -15.06 -0.77 2.67
C GLY A 745 -14.87 -1.87 3.70
N ASN A 746 -15.87 -2.10 4.55
CA ASN A 746 -15.81 -3.14 5.58
C ASN A 746 -15.71 -4.54 4.97
N GLN A 747 -16.44 -4.84 3.90
CA GLN A 747 -16.33 -6.15 3.24
C GLN A 747 -15.02 -6.35 2.46
N ALA A 748 -14.30 -5.27 2.12
CA ALA A 748 -13.00 -5.35 1.46
C ALA A 748 -11.84 -5.46 2.47
N GLY A 749 -11.94 -4.78 3.61
CA GLY A 749 -10.95 -4.81 4.68
C GLY A 749 -9.70 -3.95 4.41
N GLY A 750 -8.62 -4.24 5.15
CA GLY A 750 -7.33 -3.57 4.97
C GLY A 750 -6.76 -3.77 3.57
N TRP A 751 -5.73 -2.98 3.25
CA TRP A 751 -5.12 -2.91 1.94
C TRP A 751 -6.06 -2.52 0.79
N THR A 752 -7.23 -1.92 1.03
CA THR A 752 -8.13 -1.48 -0.05
C THR A 752 -8.12 0.03 -0.20
N ILE A 753 -7.59 0.52 -1.32
CA ILE A 753 -7.35 1.93 -1.68
C ILE A 753 -6.33 2.64 -0.76
N SER A 754 -6.49 2.54 0.55
CA SER A 754 -5.53 2.97 1.56
C SER A 754 -4.91 1.76 2.28
N TRP A 755 -3.82 2.00 3.02
CA TRP A 755 -3.13 0.98 3.80
C TRP A 755 -4.06 0.27 4.81
N GLN A 756 -4.67 1.01 5.73
CA GLN A 756 -5.60 0.46 6.73
C GLN A 756 -6.97 0.10 6.13
N GLY A 757 -7.26 0.49 4.89
CA GLY A 757 -8.62 0.55 4.36
C GLY A 757 -9.44 1.64 5.05
N SER A 758 -10.73 1.70 4.72
CA SER A 758 -11.69 2.56 5.42
C SER A 758 -13.11 2.04 5.20
N SER A 759 -14.01 2.36 6.13
CA SER A 759 -15.44 2.09 5.97
C SER A 759 -16.08 3.01 4.92
N GLY A 760 -17.24 2.61 4.40
CA GLY A 760 -18.04 3.38 3.46
C GLY A 760 -17.70 3.07 1.99
N LYS A 761 -18.05 4.01 1.10
CA LYS A 761 -17.99 3.84 -0.36
C LYS A 761 -16.60 4.15 -0.92
N THR A 762 -15.62 3.32 -0.59
CA THR A 762 -14.20 3.53 -0.95
C THR A 762 -13.88 3.25 -2.42
N THR A 763 -14.58 2.31 -3.04
CA THR A 763 -14.37 1.91 -4.45
C THR A 763 -15.65 1.34 -5.07
N PRO A 764 -15.84 1.38 -6.40
CA PRO A 764 -16.96 0.72 -7.06
C PRO A 764 -17.01 -0.80 -6.83
N GLY A 765 -18.17 -1.30 -6.43
CA GLY A 765 -18.43 -2.72 -6.18
C GLY A 765 -19.91 -2.99 -5.97
N THR A 766 -20.23 -4.17 -5.45
CA THR A 766 -21.58 -4.54 -4.98
C THR A 766 -21.52 -4.90 -3.51
N THR A 767 -22.27 -4.20 -2.67
CA THR A 767 -22.38 -4.55 -1.24
C THR A 767 -23.14 -5.86 -1.05
N ILE A 768 -23.03 -6.50 0.12
CA ILE A 768 -23.79 -7.71 0.44
C ILE A 768 -25.31 -7.44 0.32
N LEU A 769 -25.80 -6.31 0.84
CA LEU A 769 -27.20 -5.89 0.73
C LEU A 769 -27.63 -5.72 -0.74
N GLU A 770 -26.82 -5.05 -1.56
CA GLU A 770 -27.10 -4.89 -2.99
C GLU A 770 -27.15 -6.25 -3.70
N GLY A 771 -26.21 -7.15 -3.40
CA GLY A 771 -26.21 -8.51 -3.93
C GLY A 771 -27.47 -9.29 -3.55
N MET A 772 -27.92 -9.17 -2.30
CA MET A 772 -29.16 -9.79 -1.83
C MET A 772 -30.40 -9.22 -2.53
N ARG A 773 -30.47 -7.90 -2.72
CA ARG A 773 -31.55 -7.25 -3.48
C ARG A 773 -31.60 -7.71 -4.92
N LYS A 774 -30.45 -7.87 -5.58
CA LYS A 774 -30.34 -8.42 -6.94
C LYS A 774 -30.76 -9.90 -7.02
N ALA A 775 -30.55 -10.67 -5.95
CA ALA A 775 -30.88 -12.09 -5.90
C ALA A 775 -32.35 -12.36 -5.55
N ALA A 776 -33.00 -11.46 -4.81
CA ALA A 776 -34.42 -11.51 -4.52
C ALA A 776 -35.26 -11.38 -5.81
N LYS A 777 -36.46 -11.97 -5.81
CA LYS A 777 -37.41 -11.86 -6.93
C LYS A 777 -37.92 -10.42 -7.10
N THR A 778 -38.04 -9.71 -5.98
CA THR A 778 -38.53 -8.33 -5.90
C THR A 778 -37.62 -7.61 -4.90
N PRO A 779 -36.78 -6.64 -5.31
CA PRO A 779 -35.82 -5.98 -4.42
C PRO A 779 -36.44 -5.38 -3.15
N GLU A 780 -37.70 -4.92 -3.25
CA GLU A 780 -38.48 -4.33 -2.15
C GLU A 780 -38.90 -5.35 -1.09
N SER A 781 -38.74 -6.65 -1.36
CA SER A 781 -38.90 -7.70 -0.34
C SER A 781 -37.74 -7.77 0.65
N VAL A 782 -36.65 -7.03 0.38
CA VAL A 782 -35.48 -6.92 1.26
C VAL A 782 -35.52 -5.57 1.97
N THR A 783 -36.02 -5.57 3.21
CA THR A 783 -36.00 -4.41 4.10
C THR A 783 -34.62 -4.28 4.72
N TYR A 784 -34.08 -3.06 4.82
CA TYR A 784 -32.79 -2.81 5.46
C TYR A 784 -32.91 -1.78 6.59
N SER A 785 -32.31 -2.09 7.74
CA SER A 785 -32.15 -1.19 8.87
C SER A 785 -30.83 -1.53 9.59
N LYS A 786 -29.82 -0.66 9.44
CA LYS A 786 -28.45 -0.91 9.94
C LYS A 786 -28.40 -1.33 11.41
N ASP A 787 -29.10 -0.60 12.27
CA ASP A 787 -29.19 -0.80 13.72
C ASP A 787 -30.40 -1.67 14.14
N ALA A 788 -31.07 -2.29 13.17
CA ALA A 788 -32.34 -2.99 13.35
C ALA A 788 -33.45 -2.14 14.02
N SER A 789 -33.42 -0.81 13.93
CA SER A 789 -34.45 0.08 14.50
C SER A 789 -35.83 -0.06 13.84
N ALA A 790 -35.89 -0.42 12.55
CA ALA A 790 -37.15 -0.60 11.82
C ALA A 790 -37.96 -1.79 12.35
N ALA A 791 -39.29 -1.74 12.17
CA ALA A 791 -40.22 -2.79 12.58
C ALA A 791 -39.83 -4.15 11.97
N THR A 792 -39.75 -5.18 12.81
CA THR A 792 -39.33 -6.53 12.40
C THR A 792 -40.51 -7.40 11.99
N GLU A 793 -41.75 -7.03 12.36
CA GLU A 793 -42.94 -7.81 12.04
C GLU A 793 -43.17 -7.95 10.53
N GLY A 794 -43.71 -9.09 10.11
CA GLY A 794 -44.12 -9.33 8.72
C GLY A 794 -43.02 -9.80 7.76
N HIS A 795 -41.83 -10.09 8.27
CA HIS A 795 -40.72 -10.69 7.52
C HIS A 795 -40.64 -12.21 7.76
N ASP A 796 -40.20 -12.96 6.76
CA ASP A 796 -40.10 -14.43 6.82
C ASP A 796 -38.80 -14.90 7.48
N VAL A 797 -37.73 -14.11 7.35
CA VAL A 797 -36.37 -14.45 7.77
C VAL A 797 -35.52 -13.18 7.95
N GLY A 798 -34.64 -13.20 8.94
CA GLY A 798 -33.66 -12.15 9.21
C GLY A 798 -32.27 -12.50 8.70
N VAL A 799 -31.53 -11.52 8.21
CA VAL A 799 -30.11 -11.61 7.90
C VAL A 799 -29.37 -10.46 8.58
N VAL A 800 -28.37 -10.77 9.40
CA VAL A 800 -27.60 -9.77 10.14
C VAL A 800 -26.15 -9.88 9.72
N VAL A 801 -25.57 -8.80 9.17
CA VAL A 801 -24.21 -8.77 8.62
C VAL A 801 -23.35 -7.85 9.49
N VAL A 802 -22.42 -8.45 10.23
CA VAL A 802 -21.67 -7.79 11.33
C VAL A 802 -20.21 -8.23 11.29
N GLY A 803 -19.36 -7.62 12.11
CA GLY A 803 -17.98 -8.05 12.30
C GLY A 803 -17.02 -6.88 12.43
N GLU A 804 -15.82 -7.04 11.87
CA GLU A 804 -14.73 -6.07 12.02
C GLU A 804 -14.84 -4.93 11.00
N THR A 805 -14.26 -3.78 11.34
CA THR A 805 -13.91 -2.71 10.39
C THR A 805 -12.52 -2.97 9.80
N PRO A 806 -12.13 -2.31 8.69
CA PRO A 806 -10.81 -2.46 8.10
C PRO A 806 -9.66 -2.16 9.07
N TYR A 807 -8.59 -2.95 8.97
CA TYR A 807 -7.30 -2.78 9.65
C TYR A 807 -6.21 -3.46 8.82
N ALA A 808 -4.94 -3.10 9.05
CA ALA A 808 -3.78 -3.78 8.52
C ALA A 808 -2.62 -3.79 9.51
N GLU A 809 -1.81 -4.85 9.47
CA GLU A 809 -0.57 -4.98 10.26
C GLU A 809 -0.82 -4.87 11.77
N GLY A 810 0.19 -4.47 12.55
CA GLY A 810 0.06 -4.37 14.00
C GLY A 810 -0.99 -3.39 14.51
N ILE A 811 -1.57 -2.52 13.65
CA ILE A 811 -2.75 -1.73 14.02
C ILE A 811 -3.96 -2.65 14.29
N GLY A 812 -4.10 -3.75 13.53
CA GLY A 812 -5.16 -4.73 13.70
C GLY A 812 -4.95 -5.74 14.82
N ASP A 813 -3.83 -5.65 15.55
CA ASP A 813 -3.52 -6.57 16.63
C ASP A 813 -4.58 -6.50 17.75
N VAL A 814 -4.99 -7.66 18.26
CA VAL A 814 -5.81 -7.70 19.48
C VAL A 814 -5.02 -7.06 20.62
N GLY A 815 -5.69 -6.24 21.43
CA GLY A 815 -5.06 -5.47 22.50
C GLY A 815 -4.48 -4.13 22.04
N ASN A 816 -4.50 -3.82 20.74
CA ASN A 816 -4.13 -2.50 20.19
C ASN A 816 -5.37 -1.72 19.71
N GLY A 817 -6.40 -1.62 20.56
CA GLY A 817 -7.69 -1.01 20.20
C GLY A 817 -8.64 -1.94 19.43
N HIS A 818 -8.21 -3.17 19.15
CA HIS A 818 -9.02 -4.24 18.57
C HIS A 818 -9.17 -5.40 19.56
N ASP A 819 -10.28 -6.13 19.44
CA ASP A 819 -10.53 -7.38 20.15
C ASP A 819 -11.15 -8.42 19.19
N LEU A 820 -11.52 -9.58 19.72
CA LEU A 820 -12.17 -10.66 18.96
C LEU A 820 -13.69 -10.66 19.14
N GLU A 821 -14.27 -9.65 19.79
CA GLU A 821 -15.68 -9.60 20.15
C GLU A 821 -16.47 -8.75 19.14
N LEU A 822 -17.73 -9.11 18.91
CA LEU A 822 -18.63 -8.20 18.20
C LEU A 822 -18.88 -6.94 19.03
N THR A 823 -18.97 -5.79 18.34
CA THR A 823 -19.35 -4.53 18.99
C THR A 823 -20.70 -4.65 19.71
N ALA A 824 -20.92 -3.85 20.75
CA ALA A 824 -22.19 -3.85 21.48
C ALA A 824 -23.41 -3.57 20.56
N ALA A 825 -23.24 -2.71 19.55
CA ALA A 825 -24.28 -2.41 18.57
C ALA A 825 -24.60 -3.62 17.68
N ASP A 826 -23.57 -4.33 17.20
CA ASP A 826 -23.76 -5.54 16.40
C ASP A 826 -24.39 -6.67 17.23
N LYS A 827 -23.96 -6.83 18.48
CA LYS A 827 -24.56 -7.78 19.41
C LYS A 827 -26.06 -7.50 19.60
N ALA A 828 -26.43 -6.23 19.77
CA ALA A 828 -27.83 -5.80 19.92
C ALA A 828 -28.66 -6.05 18.64
N ALA A 829 -28.10 -5.80 17.46
CA ALA A 829 -28.76 -6.08 16.19
C ALA A 829 -29.02 -7.58 16.00
N VAL A 830 -28.02 -8.43 16.30
CA VAL A 830 -28.18 -9.89 16.28
C VAL A 830 -29.28 -10.33 17.24
N GLU A 831 -29.25 -9.86 18.49
CA GLU A 831 -30.25 -10.22 19.49
C GLU A 831 -31.66 -9.83 19.06
N LYS A 832 -31.85 -8.59 18.59
CA LYS A 832 -33.16 -8.08 18.20
C LYS A 832 -33.76 -8.87 17.03
N VAL A 833 -32.98 -9.11 15.98
CA VAL A 833 -33.48 -9.77 14.77
C VAL A 833 -33.70 -11.27 15.01
N CYS A 834 -32.76 -11.94 15.67
CA CYS A 834 -32.84 -13.39 15.93
C CYS A 834 -33.89 -13.75 16.99
N ALA A 835 -34.27 -12.82 17.87
CA ALA A 835 -35.41 -13.01 18.77
C ALA A 835 -36.77 -12.89 18.05
N ALA A 836 -36.85 -12.08 16.99
CA ALA A 836 -38.10 -11.82 16.28
C ALA A 836 -38.45 -12.92 15.25
N MET A 837 -37.46 -13.56 14.64
CA MET A 837 -37.65 -14.53 13.56
C MET A 837 -36.44 -15.45 13.41
N LYS A 838 -36.56 -16.48 12.55
CA LYS A 838 -35.38 -17.27 12.17
C LYS A 838 -34.36 -16.36 11.48
N CYS A 839 -33.10 -16.43 11.90
CA CYS A 839 -32.06 -15.53 11.39
C CYS A 839 -30.81 -16.26 10.86
N ALA A 840 -30.16 -15.65 9.89
CA ALA A 840 -28.80 -15.94 9.48
C ALA A 840 -27.88 -14.78 9.89
N VAL A 841 -26.76 -15.07 10.55
CA VAL A 841 -25.72 -14.09 10.88
C VAL A 841 -24.51 -14.33 9.98
N LEU A 842 -24.03 -13.27 9.34
CA LEU A 842 -22.83 -13.25 8.52
C LEU A 842 -21.75 -12.45 9.27
N ILE A 843 -20.60 -13.08 9.47
CA ILE A 843 -19.42 -12.45 10.09
C ILE A 843 -18.46 -12.03 8.98
N VAL A 844 -18.37 -10.71 8.74
CA VAL A 844 -17.38 -10.09 7.86
C VAL A 844 -16.20 -9.67 8.71
N SER A 845 -15.09 -10.39 8.60
CA SER A 845 -13.92 -10.22 9.48
C SER A 845 -12.65 -10.78 8.84
N GLY A 846 -11.49 -10.29 9.27
CA GLY A 846 -10.20 -10.83 8.84
C GLY A 846 -9.84 -12.15 9.53
N ARG A 847 -10.55 -12.48 10.62
CA ARG A 847 -10.26 -13.60 11.53
C ARG A 847 -11.52 -14.10 12.24
N PRO A 848 -11.48 -15.25 12.93
CA PRO A 848 -12.59 -15.69 13.77
C PRO A 848 -13.01 -14.63 14.79
N GLN A 849 -14.31 -14.49 15.02
CA GLN A 849 -14.89 -13.63 16.05
C GLN A 849 -15.58 -14.48 17.12
N LEU A 850 -15.39 -14.13 18.39
CA LEU A 850 -16.03 -14.79 19.52
C LEU A 850 -17.53 -14.52 19.49
N ILE A 851 -18.31 -15.59 19.37
CA ILE A 851 -19.77 -15.53 19.17
C ILE A 851 -20.53 -16.46 20.12
N GLY A 852 -19.84 -17.04 21.10
CA GLY A 852 -20.36 -18.09 21.97
C GLY A 852 -21.59 -17.66 22.79
N ASP A 853 -21.62 -16.41 23.24
CA ASP A 853 -22.74 -15.80 23.99
C ASP A 853 -24.02 -15.64 23.15
N GLN A 854 -23.90 -15.55 21.82
CA GLN A 854 -25.03 -15.39 20.90
C GLN A 854 -25.41 -16.67 20.15
N LEU A 855 -24.52 -17.67 20.09
CA LEU A 855 -24.65 -18.84 19.21
C LEU A 855 -25.96 -19.63 19.40
N GLY A 856 -26.50 -19.65 20.61
CA GLY A 856 -27.78 -20.31 20.92
C GLY A 856 -29.00 -19.63 20.27
N LYS A 857 -28.92 -18.32 19.98
CA LYS A 857 -30.00 -17.52 19.37
C LYS A 857 -29.96 -17.56 17.84
N ILE A 858 -28.80 -17.87 17.26
CA ILE A 858 -28.55 -17.80 15.81
C ILE A 858 -28.95 -19.12 15.14
N ASN A 859 -29.78 -19.11 14.10
CA ASN A 859 -30.14 -20.34 13.39
C ASN A 859 -29.11 -20.73 12.32
N ALA A 860 -28.64 -19.76 11.53
CA ALA A 860 -27.56 -19.96 10.58
C ALA A 860 -26.40 -18.99 10.83
N LEU A 861 -25.16 -19.48 10.76
CA LEU A 861 -23.96 -18.68 10.95
C LEU A 861 -23.03 -18.91 9.77
N VAL A 862 -22.58 -17.82 9.15
CA VAL A 862 -21.67 -17.84 8.00
C VAL A 862 -20.44 -17.00 8.33
N ALA A 863 -19.25 -17.59 8.16
CA ALA A 863 -18.03 -16.81 8.07
C ALA A 863 -17.90 -16.29 6.64
N SER A 864 -18.04 -14.98 6.48
CA SER A 864 -17.94 -14.31 5.19
C SER A 864 -16.54 -13.80 4.87
N TRP A 865 -15.67 -13.76 5.88
CA TRP A 865 -14.31 -13.22 5.80
C TRP A 865 -14.31 -11.77 5.30
N LEU A 866 -13.32 -11.40 4.50
CA LEU A 866 -13.26 -10.14 3.76
C LEU A 866 -13.47 -10.46 2.26
N PRO A 867 -14.72 -10.46 1.75
CA PRO A 867 -15.02 -10.91 0.39
C PRO A 867 -14.60 -9.95 -0.75
N GLY A 868 -14.12 -8.73 -0.47
CA GLY A 868 -13.73 -7.81 -1.54
C GLY A 868 -14.92 -7.17 -2.25
N SER A 869 -14.83 -6.87 -3.56
CA SER A 869 -15.80 -5.99 -4.22
C SER A 869 -17.10 -6.66 -4.67
N GLU A 870 -17.19 -7.99 -4.59
CA GLU A 870 -18.24 -8.77 -5.26
C GLU A 870 -19.25 -9.40 -4.27
N GLY A 871 -20.04 -8.58 -3.56
CA GLY A 871 -21.10 -9.03 -2.65
C GLY A 871 -22.16 -9.93 -3.31
N ASP A 872 -22.27 -9.89 -4.64
CA ASP A 872 -23.04 -10.85 -5.45
C ASP A 872 -22.62 -12.33 -5.19
N GLY A 873 -21.35 -12.59 -4.88
CA GLY A 873 -20.87 -13.93 -4.57
C GLY A 873 -21.36 -14.45 -3.22
N VAL A 874 -21.54 -13.55 -2.25
CA VAL A 874 -22.16 -13.87 -0.95
C VAL A 874 -23.64 -14.19 -1.17
N ALA A 875 -24.35 -13.35 -1.93
CA ALA A 875 -25.75 -13.57 -2.25
C ALA A 875 -26.00 -14.87 -3.04
N ASP A 876 -25.07 -15.27 -3.91
CA ASP A 876 -25.18 -16.52 -4.69
C ASP A 876 -25.34 -17.76 -3.81
N VAL A 877 -24.60 -17.85 -2.70
CA VAL A 877 -24.71 -18.99 -1.78
C VAL A 877 -25.89 -18.84 -0.82
N LEU A 878 -26.18 -17.61 -0.36
CA LEU A 878 -27.34 -17.34 0.50
C LEU A 878 -28.66 -17.74 -0.17
N TYR A 879 -28.83 -17.44 -1.46
CA TYR A 879 -30.04 -17.79 -2.22
C TYR A 879 -29.93 -19.13 -2.97
N GLY A 880 -28.87 -19.91 -2.75
CA GLY A 880 -28.74 -21.25 -3.33
C GLY A 880 -28.53 -21.29 -4.85
N LYS A 881 -28.08 -20.19 -5.47
CA LYS A 881 -27.56 -20.20 -6.86
C LYS A 881 -26.26 -21.01 -6.93
N ARG A 882 -25.50 -21.02 -5.84
CA ARG A 882 -24.32 -21.85 -5.61
C ARG A 882 -24.45 -22.58 -4.27
N ALA A 883 -23.80 -23.73 -4.16
CA ALA A 883 -23.70 -24.44 -2.88
C ALA A 883 -22.65 -23.76 -1.99
N PHE A 884 -22.88 -23.75 -0.68
CA PHE A 884 -21.80 -23.53 0.27
C PHE A 884 -20.77 -24.66 0.12
N THR A 885 -19.51 -24.28 -0.09
CA THR A 885 -18.39 -25.21 -0.28
C THR A 885 -17.16 -24.84 0.54
N GLY A 886 -17.11 -23.62 1.10
CA GLY A 886 -16.02 -23.18 1.94
C GLY A 886 -15.88 -24.01 3.20
N GLN A 887 -14.64 -24.13 3.66
CA GLN A 887 -14.24 -24.83 4.87
C GLN A 887 -13.29 -23.94 5.68
N LEU A 888 -13.38 -23.99 7.00
CA LEU A 888 -12.58 -23.16 7.89
C LEU A 888 -11.07 -23.32 7.60
N PRO A 889 -10.36 -22.26 7.15
CA PRO A 889 -8.91 -22.25 6.92
C PRO A 889 -8.12 -22.08 8.22
N VAL A 890 -8.80 -21.72 9.29
CA VAL A 890 -8.27 -21.52 10.64
C VAL A 890 -9.27 -22.06 11.66
N THR A 891 -8.79 -22.43 12.82
CA THR A 891 -9.57 -22.92 13.94
C THR A 891 -10.43 -21.80 14.52
N TRP A 892 -11.71 -22.06 14.81
CA TRP A 892 -12.56 -21.07 15.49
C TRP A 892 -12.51 -21.29 17.01
N PRO A 893 -11.90 -20.39 17.80
CA PRO A 893 -11.78 -20.55 19.25
C PRO A 893 -13.12 -20.35 19.97
N LYS A 894 -13.26 -20.93 21.16
CA LYS A 894 -14.38 -20.70 22.10
C LYS A 894 -14.17 -19.42 22.92
N SER A 895 -12.92 -19.07 23.19
CA SER A 895 -12.52 -17.87 23.92
C SER A 895 -11.10 -17.47 23.55
N GLU A 896 -10.75 -16.22 23.79
CA GLU A 896 -9.39 -15.72 23.58
C GLU A 896 -8.34 -16.48 24.40
N ALA A 897 -8.69 -16.94 25.60
CA ALA A 897 -7.79 -17.72 26.46
C ALA A 897 -7.35 -19.07 25.88
N GLN A 898 -8.00 -19.55 24.81
CA GLN A 898 -7.54 -20.74 24.09
C GLN A 898 -6.39 -20.43 23.12
N LEU A 899 -6.15 -19.17 22.77
CA LEU A 899 -5.17 -18.80 21.75
C LEU A 899 -3.74 -18.81 22.31
N PRO A 900 -2.77 -19.36 21.55
CA PRO A 900 -2.94 -20.00 20.23
C PRO A 900 -3.56 -21.41 20.32
N ILE A 901 -4.47 -21.75 19.39
CA ILE A 901 -5.05 -23.10 19.21
C ILE A 901 -5.12 -23.43 17.72
N ASN A 902 -4.55 -24.57 17.32
CA ASN A 902 -4.37 -24.94 15.92
C ASN A 902 -4.53 -26.44 15.68
N VAL A 903 -4.84 -26.82 14.43
CA VAL A 903 -4.80 -28.21 14.00
C VAL A 903 -3.42 -28.83 14.28
N GLY A 904 -3.44 -30.03 14.87
CA GLY A 904 -2.24 -30.75 15.29
C GLY A 904 -1.92 -30.63 16.79
N ASP A 905 -2.48 -29.65 17.49
CA ASP A 905 -2.23 -29.47 18.92
C ASP A 905 -2.66 -30.67 19.74
N THR A 906 -1.93 -30.94 20.84
CA THR A 906 -2.22 -32.08 21.73
C THR A 906 -3.64 -31.96 22.30
N THR A 907 -3.97 -30.77 22.81
CA THR A 907 -5.31 -30.39 23.27
C THR A 907 -5.96 -29.52 22.20
N TYR A 908 -7.02 -30.03 21.58
CA TYR A 908 -7.71 -29.34 20.49
C TYR A 908 -9.23 -29.42 20.68
N ASP A 909 -9.78 -28.39 21.36
CA ASP A 909 -11.20 -28.29 21.71
C ASP A 909 -11.80 -26.93 21.25
N PRO A 910 -11.92 -26.71 19.94
CA PRO A 910 -12.41 -25.45 19.38
C PRO A 910 -13.94 -25.33 19.41
N GLN A 911 -14.45 -24.12 19.14
CA GLN A 911 -15.87 -23.87 18.89
C GLN A 911 -16.31 -24.48 17.56
N PHE A 912 -15.48 -24.32 16.53
CA PHE A 912 -15.59 -25.02 15.24
C PHE A 912 -14.19 -25.47 14.80
N PRO A 913 -13.99 -26.76 14.46
CA PRO A 913 -12.67 -27.25 14.08
C PRO A 913 -12.25 -26.78 12.69
N TYR A 914 -10.94 -26.71 12.47
CA TYR A 914 -10.33 -26.54 11.15
C TYR A 914 -10.94 -27.52 10.13
N GLY A 915 -11.16 -27.04 8.91
CA GLY A 915 -11.84 -27.80 7.85
C GLY A 915 -13.36 -27.94 8.01
N TRP A 916 -13.97 -27.38 9.07
CA TRP A 916 -15.43 -27.39 9.24
C TRP A 916 -16.11 -26.46 8.23
N GLY A 917 -17.26 -26.88 7.71
CA GLY A 917 -18.04 -26.12 6.76
C GLY A 917 -19.17 -26.97 6.21
N LEU A 918 -20.41 -26.59 6.53
CA LEU A 918 -21.60 -27.25 6.03
C LEU A 918 -21.80 -26.91 4.55
N THR A 919 -22.45 -27.81 3.83
CA THR A 919 -22.83 -27.58 2.43
C THR A 919 -24.34 -27.41 2.29
N THR A 920 -24.75 -26.70 1.25
CA THR A 920 -26.14 -26.67 0.78
C THR A 920 -26.25 -27.42 -0.54
N LEU A 921 -27.48 -27.76 -0.96
CA LEU A 921 -27.79 -28.38 -2.26
C LEU A 921 -27.28 -29.83 -2.45
N LYS A 922 -26.38 -30.33 -1.61
CA LYS A 922 -25.95 -31.75 -1.59
C LYS A 922 -26.53 -32.46 -0.37
N LYS A 923 -27.05 -33.67 -0.60
CA LYS A 923 -27.49 -34.56 0.49
C LYS A 923 -26.31 -35.43 0.95
N PRO A 924 -26.11 -35.61 2.27
CA PRO A 924 -25.16 -36.60 2.77
C PRO A 924 -25.48 -38.01 2.22
N PRO A 925 -24.45 -38.84 1.97
CA PRO A 925 -24.66 -40.26 1.66
C PRO A 925 -25.49 -40.95 2.75
N ALA A 926 -26.24 -41.99 2.40
CA ALA A 926 -26.91 -42.85 3.39
C ALA A 926 -25.94 -43.92 3.92
N GLY A 927 -26.33 -44.67 4.96
CA GLY A 927 -25.63 -45.90 5.39
C GLY A 927 -24.57 -45.75 6.48
N GLY A 928 -24.26 -44.53 6.94
CA GLY A 928 -23.44 -44.28 8.13
C GLY A 928 -22.07 -44.98 8.09
N GLU A 929 -21.75 -45.72 9.14
CA GLU A 929 -20.46 -46.43 9.29
C GLU A 929 -20.20 -47.45 8.17
N LEU A 930 -21.21 -48.11 7.62
CA LEU A 930 -21.02 -49.06 6.50
C LEU A 930 -20.52 -48.34 5.25
N THR A 931 -21.09 -47.17 4.96
CA THR A 931 -20.65 -46.34 3.83
C THR A 931 -19.25 -45.78 4.07
N LEU A 932 -18.93 -45.37 5.30
CA LEU A 932 -17.57 -44.97 5.65
C LEU A 932 -16.54 -46.11 5.48
N ALA A 933 -16.90 -47.34 5.81
CA ALA A 933 -16.05 -48.50 5.58
C ALA A 933 -15.81 -48.74 4.07
N ALA A 934 -16.84 -48.59 3.24
CA ALA A 934 -16.70 -48.67 1.78
C ALA A 934 -15.82 -47.54 1.22
N LEU A 935 -15.97 -46.31 1.72
CA LEU A 935 -15.14 -45.17 1.35
C LEU A 935 -13.67 -45.36 1.75
N ALA A 936 -13.39 -46.05 2.86
CA ALA A 936 -12.02 -46.39 3.24
C ALA A 936 -11.36 -47.34 2.23
N VAL A 937 -12.11 -48.32 1.70
CA VAL A 937 -11.61 -49.19 0.61
C VAL A 937 -11.41 -48.39 -0.67
N ALA A 938 -12.35 -47.50 -1.02
CA ALA A 938 -12.21 -46.64 -2.19
C ALA A 938 -10.99 -45.71 -2.09
N ALA A 939 -10.72 -45.15 -0.92
CA ALA A 939 -9.54 -44.31 -0.65
C ALA A 939 -8.24 -45.08 -0.91
N GLN A 940 -8.12 -46.32 -0.40
CA GLN A 940 -6.96 -47.18 -0.65
C GLN A 940 -6.74 -47.48 -2.13
N ILE A 941 -7.82 -47.73 -2.88
CA ILE A 941 -7.75 -47.98 -4.33
C ILE A 941 -7.30 -46.70 -5.06
N ALA A 942 -7.91 -45.56 -4.73
CA ALA A 942 -7.59 -44.28 -5.34
C ALA A 942 -6.14 -43.85 -5.06
N GLU A 943 -5.65 -44.09 -3.85
CA GLU A 943 -4.27 -43.78 -3.46
C GLU A 943 -3.26 -44.66 -4.18
N LYS A 944 -3.53 -45.98 -4.30
CA LYS A 944 -2.72 -46.88 -5.15
C LYS A 944 -2.71 -46.45 -6.62
N ALA A 945 -3.79 -45.81 -7.09
CA ALA A 945 -3.89 -45.23 -8.43
C ALA A 945 -3.29 -43.81 -8.53
N LYS A 946 -2.62 -43.30 -7.48
CA LYS A 946 -2.01 -41.95 -7.41
C LYS A 946 -3.01 -40.80 -7.60
N LEU A 947 -4.25 -40.98 -7.13
CA LEU A 947 -5.32 -39.99 -7.23
C LEU A 947 -5.43 -39.06 -6.00
N GLY A 948 -4.48 -39.13 -5.06
CA GLY A 948 -4.55 -38.44 -3.76
C GLY A 948 -4.85 -36.94 -3.82
N LYS A 949 -4.18 -36.22 -4.72
CA LYS A 949 -4.36 -34.76 -4.89
C LYS A 949 -5.28 -34.39 -6.07
N THR A 950 -6.14 -35.31 -6.50
CA THR A 950 -7.06 -35.09 -7.63
C THR A 950 -8.48 -34.78 -7.15
N PRO A 951 -9.32 -34.14 -7.98
CA PRO A 951 -10.75 -33.95 -7.65
C PRO A 951 -11.48 -35.26 -7.34
N ALA A 952 -11.10 -36.37 -7.98
CA ALA A 952 -11.69 -37.68 -7.73
C ALA A 952 -11.32 -38.23 -6.35
N GLY A 953 -10.06 -38.10 -5.94
CA GLY A 953 -9.61 -38.47 -4.59
C GLY A 953 -10.28 -37.63 -3.51
N LYS A 954 -10.33 -36.30 -3.71
CA LYS A 954 -11.02 -35.37 -2.81
C LYS A 954 -12.50 -35.72 -2.63
N ALA A 955 -13.20 -36.10 -3.70
CA ALA A 955 -14.62 -36.46 -3.64
C ALA A 955 -14.91 -37.64 -2.69
N ILE A 956 -13.98 -38.59 -2.52
CA ILE A 956 -14.12 -39.70 -1.58
C ILE A 956 -14.12 -39.18 -0.13
N VAL A 957 -13.15 -38.32 0.19
CA VAL A 957 -13.03 -37.72 1.53
C VAL A 957 -14.19 -36.76 1.82
N ASP A 958 -14.63 -35.99 0.83
CA ASP A 958 -15.80 -35.11 0.96
C ASP A 958 -17.08 -35.90 1.29
N GLN A 959 -17.29 -37.06 0.67
CA GLN A 959 -18.44 -37.93 1.01
C GLN A 959 -18.36 -38.45 2.46
N ALA A 960 -17.17 -38.86 2.90
CA ALA A 960 -16.96 -39.27 4.28
C ALA A 960 -17.22 -38.12 5.26
N ARG A 961 -16.76 -36.91 4.90
CA ARG A 961 -16.95 -35.70 5.72
C ARG A 961 -18.43 -35.38 5.91
N LEU A 962 -19.23 -35.45 4.85
CA LEU A 962 -20.68 -35.18 4.94
C LEU A 962 -21.40 -36.13 5.92
N LEU A 963 -21.02 -37.41 5.95
CA LEU A 963 -21.55 -38.38 6.92
C LEU A 963 -21.19 -38.00 8.36
N VAL A 964 -19.95 -37.59 8.59
CA VAL A 964 -19.46 -37.16 9.91
C VAL A 964 -20.17 -35.88 10.36
N GLN A 965 -20.27 -34.87 9.50
CA GLN A 965 -20.94 -33.61 9.81
C GLN A 965 -22.41 -33.82 10.19
N GLN A 966 -23.12 -34.69 9.46
CA GLN A 966 -24.50 -35.04 9.78
C GLN A 966 -24.62 -35.70 11.16
N LYS A 967 -23.67 -36.55 11.53
CA LYS A 967 -23.65 -37.27 12.82
C LYS A 967 -23.31 -36.35 13.98
N ILE A 968 -22.35 -35.44 13.81
CA ILE A 968 -21.95 -34.43 14.80
C ILE A 968 -23.11 -33.51 15.17
N ASN A 969 -23.94 -33.12 14.19
CA ASN A 969 -25.10 -32.25 14.38
C ASN A 969 -24.78 -30.98 15.21
N GLY A 970 -23.63 -30.36 14.93
CA GLY A 970 -23.15 -29.13 15.57
C GLY A 970 -22.58 -29.28 16.99
N LYS A 971 -22.42 -30.51 17.51
CA LYS A 971 -21.87 -30.75 18.87
C LYS A 971 -20.41 -31.14 18.81
N PHE A 972 -19.52 -30.21 19.17
CA PHE A 972 -18.08 -30.42 19.15
C PHE A 972 -17.55 -30.84 20.52
N THR A 973 -16.73 -31.89 20.51
CA THR A 973 -15.89 -32.31 21.64
C THR A 973 -14.48 -32.56 21.12
N GLN A 974 -13.47 -32.55 21.99
CA GLN A 974 -12.10 -32.86 21.59
C GLN A 974 -11.98 -34.20 20.83
N ALA A 975 -12.71 -35.24 21.25
CA ALA A 975 -12.70 -36.56 20.64
C ALA A 975 -13.25 -36.58 19.21
N VAL A 976 -14.04 -35.57 18.83
CA VAL A 976 -14.60 -35.38 17.49
C VAL A 976 -13.75 -34.39 16.69
N SER A 977 -13.46 -33.22 17.27
CA SER A 977 -12.84 -32.08 16.59
C SER A 977 -11.43 -32.38 16.12
N LYS A 978 -10.61 -33.04 16.95
CA LYS A 978 -9.22 -33.36 16.60
C LYS A 978 -9.11 -34.30 15.39
N PRO A 979 -9.71 -35.50 15.39
CA PRO A 979 -9.65 -36.36 14.22
C PRO A 979 -10.38 -35.77 13.00
N PHE A 980 -11.40 -34.92 13.18
CA PHE A 980 -12.02 -34.22 12.06
C PHE A 980 -11.04 -33.26 11.37
N ALA A 981 -10.35 -32.41 12.13
CA ALA A 981 -9.39 -31.45 11.61
C ALA A 981 -8.16 -32.14 10.99
N GLU A 982 -7.61 -33.17 11.66
CA GLU A 982 -6.48 -33.95 11.16
C GLU A 982 -6.78 -34.61 9.80
N ALA A 983 -8.05 -34.97 9.53
CA ALA A 983 -8.43 -35.53 8.24
C ALA A 983 -8.26 -34.54 7.07
N ASP A 984 -8.49 -33.24 7.31
CA ASP A 984 -8.30 -32.20 6.29
C ASP A 984 -6.80 -32.03 5.96
N HIS A 985 -5.95 -32.00 6.98
CA HIS A 985 -4.49 -31.97 6.82
C HIS A 985 -3.96 -33.14 5.98
N LEU A 986 -4.40 -34.36 6.29
CA LEU A 986 -4.00 -35.57 5.56
C LEU A 986 -4.48 -35.54 4.09
N LEU A 987 -5.71 -35.05 3.85
CA LEU A 987 -6.24 -34.86 2.50
C LEU A 987 -5.36 -33.89 1.68
N LEU A 988 -4.94 -32.76 2.25
CA LEU A 988 -4.08 -31.78 1.57
C LEU A 988 -2.70 -32.39 1.20
N LYS A 989 -2.20 -33.30 2.03
CA LYS A 989 -0.99 -34.10 1.73
C LYS A 989 -1.21 -35.23 0.73
N GLY A 990 -2.47 -35.55 0.40
CA GLY A 990 -2.86 -36.61 -0.52
C GLY A 990 -3.01 -37.99 0.12
N ASP A 991 -2.98 -38.09 1.44
CA ASP A 991 -3.22 -39.32 2.21
C ASP A 991 -4.73 -39.52 2.39
N LEU A 992 -5.37 -40.10 1.37
CA LEU A 992 -6.81 -40.37 1.37
C LEU A 992 -7.17 -41.42 2.43
N THR A 993 -6.35 -42.45 2.59
CA THR A 993 -6.62 -43.56 3.51
C THR A 993 -6.61 -43.07 4.95
N GLY A 994 -5.60 -42.28 5.33
CA GLY A 994 -5.49 -41.65 6.63
C GLY A 994 -6.62 -40.66 6.88
N ALA A 995 -6.95 -39.81 5.90
CA ALA A 995 -8.06 -38.86 6.02
C ALA A 995 -9.40 -39.57 6.32
N VAL A 996 -9.76 -40.62 5.56
CA VAL A 996 -11.00 -41.37 5.81
C VAL A 996 -10.94 -42.11 7.15
N ALA A 997 -9.79 -42.65 7.55
CA ALA A 997 -9.63 -43.29 8.85
C ALA A 997 -9.87 -42.32 10.02
N LYS A 998 -9.35 -41.09 9.93
CA LYS A 998 -9.59 -40.03 10.92
C LYS A 998 -11.05 -39.60 10.96
N LEU A 999 -11.70 -39.42 9.81
CA LEU A 999 -13.14 -39.14 9.74
C LEU A 999 -13.98 -40.26 10.37
N ARG A 1000 -13.60 -41.53 10.21
CA ARG A 1000 -14.26 -42.66 10.89
C ARG A 1000 -14.11 -42.60 12.42
N THR A 1001 -12.94 -42.22 12.91
CA THR A 1001 -12.74 -41.99 14.35
C THR A 1001 -13.66 -40.88 14.86
N ALA A 1002 -13.74 -39.75 14.15
CA ALA A 1002 -14.66 -38.66 14.49
C ALA A 1002 -16.13 -39.12 14.45
N TYR A 1003 -16.53 -39.91 13.44
CA TYR A 1003 -17.89 -40.47 13.32
C TYR A 1003 -18.30 -41.30 14.53
N ARG A 1004 -17.38 -42.13 15.05
CA ARG A 1004 -17.64 -43.03 16.19
C ARG A 1004 -17.66 -42.32 17.53
N ALA A 1005 -16.96 -41.19 17.62
CA ALA A 1005 -16.92 -40.35 18.82
C ALA A 1005 -18.17 -39.46 18.95
N ALA A 1006 -18.80 -39.11 17.84
CA ALA A 1006 -20.09 -38.41 17.77
C ALA A 1006 -21.27 -39.38 17.91
#